data_AF-E9EB93-F1
#
_entry.id   AF-E9EB93-F1
#
_cell.length_a   1.000
_cell.length_b   1.000
_cell.length_c   1.000
_cell.angle_alpha   90.00
_cell.angle_beta   90.00
_cell.angle_gamma   90.00
#
_symmetry.space_group_name_H-M   'P 1'
#
loop_
_entity.id
_entity.type
_entity.pdbx_description
1 polymer ?
#
loop_
_entity_poly.entity_id
_entity_poly.type
_entity_poly.pdbx_seq_one_letter_code
_entity_poly.pdbx_strand_id
1 'polypeptide(L)'
;MHIATNIECSNLDNLGLPWQASGYTGTYNRPIRVVGCHAEGEVGDVIVSGVPDVPGRSMSEKLQNFQESTDYLRHLLLNEPRGRASLNLNLLVRPCDPRADMGLIIMCNDSYAFMSGSNVICVTTVLLEIGMLPMTEPQTILTLDTAAGLVTVTAQCQAGKCKSVAFDNVPAFVAKLDFPVDVPGIGIVSVDVAWGGMWYGFVEAGALDLTVSNEHCRKLVALGDRVTKAIQSQFTPVHPDKPEMAGVCTVCITEPVAKESGCLRAKNTVIVPPSRLDRSPCGTATSARMAILYARGQLQVGEPFKHHSIIGTEFIGHIQHAAKVGAFDAIVPNISGRGWITSYKEIVLDATDPYPEGFRRAWLSVPEADHRDIYQAKRRANSDVHLGDVLAVNELGLFRRPSHATRRFYVSLLNGGSEGYVTYHGHQTPTTAMSSITSENFLAVALIINRSRDGPAFVFHHPPDVQPVTNHPEQPVESSDEDGDILLQRLAQPMSRDITATDGGGSKHRHHDGHLMTETGSQVVPWERVAGFPTRDLASILTPARSYHKKLFQLSLDPVHCISYPIHVPENGKWKRHKKSKKAKAPRQSEENLAPHETEPPTPSVVISSESAKDKDGKKDDLDEEKRSSMTMFNLVFILNPKKSEDKELVDALYHNVVKKVNKAYKYSQQHCEFIWKESKRILLAKDRAREDEKSMNALWKELLEMSSLAASVHDIYEAVSRNKIATLHLDTPSGVLTPSVQIPAPFFVSDLPADHDHSQHGLWLTTANSFLSHEQLDDPEFLDKNFALLLLEDEKKVVAELQADRDPTTVSMIEFARLAKPTMSFYQFGQSNVLTASQVRKYAQHFIFWRRAIAIPPLHARDVYMVSPNCDLSRLPRDAAEWQRAFPLAPPLPNFLSELSYAPRPYKTFCPSKPHRPLYLRMLAWLLRGGWVTQLCTFAYVVVWPEILYEVEYDMEAEELAAATAQDNNRNDSQPSPSPPSAAPPTTNQEPTTQDDLDPAAPLPGAGDEPSPKTRVPAPTSTAQHAAEMARLERIAMKAHREAADKATAHARKTPPLPTSRPSVNDSPHLVGLTPHIILDAKKATGKESRYLSAIARRLKDDKVKSAWSVMCKYFDGRCALERIALQEDMKRKETWTLLTAMSEYLLCTRHW
;
A
#
# COMPACT_ATOMS: atom_id res chain seq x y z
N MET A 1 -78.50 -19.97 0.06
CA MET A 1 -78.07 -20.03 1.48
C MET A 1 -76.58 -20.39 1.46
N HIS A 2 -75.64 -19.45 1.54
CA HIS A 2 -75.03 -18.90 2.78
C HIS A 2 -74.81 -20.02 3.82
N ILE A 3 -73.59 -20.35 4.28
CA ILE A 3 -72.55 -19.55 4.97
C ILE A 3 -71.17 -20.28 4.76
N ALA A 4 -70.10 -19.61 4.30
CA ALA A 4 -68.83 -19.27 5.01
C ALA A 4 -68.34 -20.32 6.07
N THR A 5 -67.07 -20.67 6.30
CA THR A 5 -65.82 -19.89 6.49
C THR A 5 -64.67 -20.90 6.76
N ASN A 6 -63.43 -20.47 6.57
CA ASN A 6 -62.17 -21.01 7.14
C ASN A 6 -61.57 -22.30 6.55
N ILE A 7 -60.67 -22.11 5.57
CA ILE A 7 -59.50 -22.99 5.41
C ILE A 7 -58.30 -22.14 5.86
N GLU A 8 -57.75 -22.51 7.02
CA GLU A 8 -56.62 -21.85 7.68
C GLU A 8 -55.30 -22.08 6.91
N CYS A 9 -54.50 -21.02 6.77
CA CYS A 9 -53.09 -21.06 6.35
C CYS A 9 -52.19 -21.68 7.44
N SER A 10 -52.36 -22.96 7.77
CA SER A 10 -51.67 -23.60 8.92
C SER A 10 -50.40 -24.40 8.58
N ASN A 11 -49.94 -24.42 7.32
CA ASN A 11 -48.75 -25.21 6.94
C ASN A 11 -47.40 -24.43 6.95
N LEU A 12 -47.40 -23.10 7.10
CA LEU A 12 -46.16 -22.31 7.19
C LEU A 12 -45.58 -22.25 8.62
N ASP A 13 -46.38 -22.48 9.66
CA ASP A 13 -45.95 -22.29 11.05
C ASP A 13 -44.99 -23.38 11.58
N ASN A 14 -44.91 -24.54 10.91
CA ASN A 14 -44.07 -25.67 11.31
C ASN A 14 -42.66 -25.69 10.68
N LEU A 15 -42.30 -24.72 9.83
CA LEU A 15 -41.05 -24.72 9.04
C LEU A 15 -39.86 -24.01 9.71
N GLY A 16 -39.93 -23.63 11.00
CA GLY A 16 -38.82 -22.92 11.67
C GLY A 16 -38.46 -21.58 11.00
N LEU A 17 -39.47 -20.92 10.41
CA LEU A 17 -39.32 -19.72 9.61
C LEU A 17 -38.98 -18.47 10.47
N PRO A 18 -38.30 -17.46 9.89
CA PRO A 18 -37.63 -16.39 10.64
C PRO A 18 -38.52 -15.39 11.40
N TRP A 19 -39.84 -15.48 11.24
CA TRP A 19 -40.81 -14.47 11.67
C TRP A 19 -41.39 -14.67 13.08
N GLN A 20 -40.99 -15.74 13.79
CA GLN A 20 -41.51 -16.02 15.13
C GLN A 20 -41.04 -14.97 16.15
N ALA A 21 -41.98 -14.12 16.57
CA ALA A 21 -41.85 -13.14 17.63
C ALA A 21 -41.99 -13.81 19.00
N SER A 22 -40.92 -13.83 19.81
CA SER A 22 -41.07 -13.89 21.27
C SER A 22 -40.83 -12.51 21.84
N GLY A 23 -41.79 -12.02 22.62
CA GLY A 23 -41.78 -10.68 23.18
C GLY A 23 -40.61 -10.50 24.15
N TYR A 24 -39.72 -9.56 23.84
CA TYR A 24 -38.75 -9.04 24.79
C TYR A 24 -38.47 -7.57 24.49
N THR A 25 -38.88 -6.71 25.41
CA THR A 25 -38.52 -5.29 25.48
C THR A 25 -37.23 -5.18 26.28
N GLY A 26 -36.07 -5.21 25.62
CA GLY A 26 -34.77 -5.09 26.30
C GLY A 26 -33.61 -5.08 25.32
N THR A 27 -32.75 -4.07 25.44
CA THR A 27 -31.59 -3.74 24.61
C THR A 27 -30.55 -4.86 24.49
N TYR A 28 -30.78 -5.80 23.56
CA TYR A 28 -29.78 -6.57 22.80
C TYR A 28 -30.47 -6.98 21.49
N ASN A 29 -30.25 -6.25 20.40
CA ASN A 29 -30.85 -6.55 19.11
C ASN A 29 -30.38 -7.93 18.62
N ARG A 30 -31.32 -8.80 18.28
CA ARG A 30 -31.11 -10.17 17.79
C ARG A 30 -30.18 -10.15 16.56
N PRO A 31 -29.18 -11.06 16.44
CA PRO A 31 -28.31 -11.09 15.27
C PRO A 31 -29.12 -11.42 14.00
N ILE A 32 -28.83 -10.70 12.91
CA ILE A 32 -29.43 -10.92 11.59
C ILE A 32 -28.59 -11.97 10.86
N ARG A 33 -29.21 -13.10 10.50
CA ARG A 33 -28.53 -14.18 9.79
C ARG A 33 -28.69 -14.00 8.29
N VAL A 34 -27.56 -14.00 7.59
CA VAL A 34 -27.48 -13.81 6.14
C VAL A 34 -26.68 -14.96 5.53
N VAL A 35 -27.21 -15.61 4.51
CA VAL A 35 -26.48 -16.57 3.67
C VAL A 35 -25.99 -15.82 2.45
N GLY A 36 -24.68 -15.74 2.29
CA GLY A 36 -24.08 -15.08 1.14
C GLY A 36 -24.18 -15.94 -0.10
N CYS A 37 -24.54 -15.34 -1.23
CA CYS A 37 -24.69 -16.04 -2.50
C CYS A 37 -24.35 -15.12 -3.68
N HIS A 38 -23.87 -15.69 -4.79
CA HIS A 38 -23.77 -14.95 -6.05
C HIS A 38 -24.34 -15.79 -7.20
N ALA A 39 -24.96 -15.11 -8.17
CA ALA A 39 -25.46 -15.72 -9.41
C ALA A 39 -24.69 -15.15 -10.59
N GLU A 40 -23.93 -16.00 -11.27
CA GLU A 40 -23.06 -15.62 -12.41
C GLU A 40 -22.20 -14.38 -12.14
N GLY A 41 -21.73 -14.23 -10.90
CA GLY A 41 -20.84 -13.15 -10.44
C GLY A 41 -21.53 -12.01 -9.68
N GLU A 42 -22.84 -11.82 -9.85
CA GLU A 42 -23.60 -10.78 -9.16
C GLU A 42 -24.02 -11.26 -7.77
N VAL A 43 -23.70 -10.49 -6.73
CA VAL A 43 -23.96 -10.88 -5.34
C VAL A 43 -25.43 -10.63 -4.98
N GLY A 44 -26.08 -11.66 -4.43
CA GLY A 44 -27.47 -11.63 -3.96
C GLY A 44 -27.57 -12.35 -2.63
N ASP A 45 -27.10 -11.72 -1.56
CA ASP A 45 -27.12 -12.30 -0.23
C ASP A 45 -28.58 -12.42 0.27
N VAL A 46 -28.87 -13.43 1.09
CA VAL A 46 -30.25 -13.75 1.52
C VAL A 46 -30.35 -13.67 3.04
N ILE A 47 -31.22 -12.79 3.54
CA ILE A 47 -31.56 -12.72 4.96
C ILE A 47 -32.48 -13.89 5.29
N VAL A 48 -31.98 -14.82 6.09
CA VAL A 48 -32.70 -16.03 6.47
C VAL A 48 -33.24 -15.97 7.90
N SER A 49 -32.78 -15.03 8.75
CA SER A 49 -33.41 -14.75 10.04
C SER A 49 -33.03 -13.42 10.67
N GLY A 50 -33.79 -12.98 11.68
CA GLY A 50 -33.47 -11.81 12.51
C GLY A 50 -34.17 -10.50 12.11
N VAL A 51 -35.00 -10.53 11.06
CA VAL A 51 -35.84 -9.42 10.63
C VAL A 51 -37.32 -9.86 10.73
N PRO A 52 -38.24 -9.04 11.27
CA PRO A 52 -39.68 -9.31 11.29
C PRO A 52 -40.35 -9.20 9.91
N ASP A 53 -41.52 -9.83 9.75
CA ASP A 53 -42.25 -9.80 8.48
C ASP A 53 -42.82 -8.41 8.25
N VAL A 54 -42.97 -8.05 6.97
CA VAL A 54 -43.42 -6.72 6.58
C VAL A 54 -44.93 -6.72 6.37
N PRO A 55 -45.68 -5.77 6.95
CA PRO A 55 -47.12 -5.67 6.73
C PRO A 55 -47.41 -5.23 5.29
N GLY A 56 -48.49 -5.74 4.69
CA GLY A 56 -48.96 -5.37 3.36
C GLY A 56 -49.88 -6.45 2.77
N ARG A 57 -50.84 -6.05 1.94
CA ARG A 57 -51.78 -6.97 1.26
C ARG A 57 -51.26 -7.48 -0.07
N SER A 58 -50.24 -6.81 -0.62
CA SER A 58 -49.51 -7.22 -1.81
C SER A 58 -48.01 -7.06 -1.59
N MET A 59 -47.19 -7.74 -2.41
CA MET A 59 -45.74 -7.57 -2.34
C MET A 59 -45.27 -6.15 -2.69
N SER A 60 -46.03 -5.41 -3.50
CA SER A 60 -45.79 -4.00 -3.79
C SER A 60 -46.04 -3.13 -2.55
N GLU A 61 -47.16 -3.35 -1.83
CA GLU A 61 -47.44 -2.66 -0.57
C GLU A 61 -46.42 -3.01 0.52
N LYS A 62 -45.99 -4.28 0.61
CA LYS A 62 -44.92 -4.69 1.52
C LYS A 62 -43.61 -3.97 1.19
N LEU A 63 -43.25 -3.91 -0.09
CA LEU A 63 -42.05 -3.20 -0.51
C LEU A 63 -42.10 -1.71 -0.15
N GLN A 64 -43.22 -1.03 -0.43
CA GLN A 64 -43.43 0.37 -0.08
C GLN A 64 -43.36 0.58 1.44
N ASN A 65 -44.07 -0.24 2.21
CA ASN A 65 -44.04 -0.16 3.68
C ASN A 65 -42.62 -0.37 4.21
N PHE A 66 -41.86 -1.30 3.63
CA PHE A 66 -40.48 -1.55 4.06
C PHE A 66 -39.58 -0.34 3.78
N GLN A 67 -39.74 0.27 2.60
CA GLN A 67 -39.01 1.47 2.18
C GLN A 67 -39.38 2.70 3.04
N GLU A 68 -40.63 2.84 3.48
CA GLU A 68 -41.06 3.98 4.28
C GLU A 68 -40.73 3.83 5.77
N SER A 69 -40.81 2.61 6.32
CA SER A 69 -40.76 2.39 7.78
C SER A 69 -39.48 1.73 8.29
N THR A 70 -38.72 1.04 7.43
CA THR A 70 -37.60 0.18 7.84
C THR A 70 -36.36 0.29 6.94
N ASP A 71 -36.24 1.37 6.15
CA ASP A 71 -35.11 1.61 5.23
C ASP A 71 -33.74 1.61 5.93
N TYR A 72 -33.70 1.91 7.23
CA TYR A 72 -32.50 1.81 8.06
C TYR A 72 -31.85 0.43 8.00
N LEU A 73 -32.61 -0.66 7.82
CA LEU A 73 -32.07 -2.02 7.69
C LEU A 73 -31.32 -2.18 6.37
N ARG A 74 -31.82 -1.57 5.29
CA ARG A 74 -31.13 -1.57 4.00
C ARG A 74 -29.79 -0.84 4.14
N HIS A 75 -29.78 0.32 4.78
CA HIS A 75 -28.53 1.04 5.05
C HIS A 75 -27.57 0.23 5.94
N LEU A 76 -28.05 -0.26 7.09
CA LEU A 76 -27.28 -1.10 8.01
C LEU A 76 -26.61 -2.28 7.29
N LEU A 77 -27.31 -2.96 6.38
CA LEU A 77 -26.83 -4.21 5.78
C LEU A 77 -26.08 -4.02 4.45
N LEU A 78 -26.36 -2.96 3.69
CA LEU A 78 -25.72 -2.70 2.39
C LEU A 78 -24.56 -1.72 2.46
N ASN A 79 -24.53 -0.80 3.44
CA ASN A 79 -23.43 0.15 3.61
C ASN A 79 -22.23 -0.49 4.31
N GLU A 80 -21.05 0.08 4.09
CA GLU A 80 -19.87 -0.24 4.88
C GLU A 80 -20.13 0.11 6.35
N PRO A 81 -19.67 -0.70 7.33
CA PRO A 81 -18.68 -1.78 7.21
C PRO A 81 -19.28 -3.19 6.99
N ARG A 82 -20.61 -3.33 6.93
CA ARG A 82 -21.28 -4.65 6.88
C ARG A 82 -21.51 -5.13 5.45
N GLY A 83 -21.87 -4.20 4.58
CA GLY A 83 -22.05 -4.40 3.15
C GLY A 83 -20.99 -3.69 2.32
N ARG A 84 -21.31 -3.50 1.05
CA ARG A 84 -20.52 -2.74 0.05
C ARG A 84 -21.42 -2.36 -1.09
N ALA A 85 -21.05 -1.35 -1.88
CA ALA A 85 -21.89 -0.85 -2.97
C ALA A 85 -22.32 -1.91 -4.01
N SER A 86 -21.52 -2.96 -4.21
CA SER A 86 -21.82 -4.06 -5.13
C SER A 86 -22.71 -5.17 -4.56
N LEU A 87 -23.11 -5.08 -3.29
CA LEU A 87 -23.97 -6.05 -2.63
C LEU A 87 -25.44 -5.77 -2.95
N ASN A 88 -26.20 -6.82 -3.29
CA ASN A 88 -27.65 -6.82 -3.19
C ASN A 88 -28.06 -7.77 -2.07
N LEU A 89 -29.19 -7.49 -1.44
CA LEU A 89 -29.68 -8.24 -0.30
C LEU A 89 -31.15 -8.57 -0.45
N ASN A 90 -31.50 -9.80 -0.12
CA ASN A 90 -32.82 -10.38 -0.34
C ASN A 90 -33.45 -10.67 1.01
N LEU A 91 -34.51 -9.95 1.34
CA LEU A 91 -35.35 -10.26 2.49
C LEU A 91 -36.43 -11.22 2.03
N LEU A 92 -36.36 -12.46 2.50
CA LEU A 92 -37.49 -13.39 2.42
C LEU A 92 -38.65 -12.76 3.19
N VAL A 93 -39.92 -12.96 2.82
CA VAL A 93 -41.10 -12.51 3.60
C VAL A 93 -42.24 -13.49 3.38
N ARG A 94 -43.32 -13.38 4.17
CA ARG A 94 -44.52 -14.17 3.85
C ARG A 94 -45.06 -13.75 2.48
N PRO A 95 -45.37 -14.70 1.57
CA PRO A 95 -45.99 -14.36 0.30
C PRO A 95 -47.38 -13.76 0.51
N CYS A 96 -47.81 -12.90 -0.41
CA CYS A 96 -49.15 -12.32 -0.42
C CYS A 96 -50.10 -13.15 -1.30
N ASP A 97 -49.59 -13.74 -2.38
CA ASP A 97 -50.32 -14.65 -3.24
C ASP A 97 -50.25 -16.09 -2.71
N PRO A 98 -51.39 -16.79 -2.53
CA PRO A 98 -51.41 -18.16 -1.99
C PRO A 98 -50.76 -19.21 -2.90
N ARG A 99 -50.45 -18.87 -4.16
CA ARG A 99 -49.74 -19.76 -5.09
C ARG A 99 -48.23 -19.75 -4.92
N ALA A 100 -47.69 -18.80 -4.15
CA ALA A 100 -46.25 -18.66 -3.95
C ALA A 100 -45.78 -19.40 -2.69
N ASP A 101 -44.58 -19.97 -2.78
CA ASP A 101 -43.90 -20.67 -1.69
C ASP A 101 -43.14 -19.69 -0.77
N MET A 102 -42.67 -18.57 -1.31
CA MET A 102 -41.92 -17.55 -0.57
C MET A 102 -42.07 -16.17 -1.18
N GLY A 103 -42.22 -15.13 -0.35
CA GLY A 103 -42.19 -13.74 -0.77
C GLY A 103 -40.77 -13.17 -0.74
N LEU A 104 -40.49 -12.21 -1.63
CA LEU A 104 -39.14 -11.65 -1.79
C LEU A 104 -39.16 -10.12 -1.92
N ILE A 105 -38.41 -9.45 -1.05
CA ILE A 105 -38.06 -8.02 -1.17
C ILE A 105 -36.58 -7.91 -1.50
N ILE A 106 -36.27 -7.23 -2.60
CA ILE A 106 -34.91 -7.12 -3.15
C ILE A 106 -34.38 -5.72 -2.90
N MET A 107 -33.30 -5.63 -2.13
CA MET A 107 -32.65 -4.40 -1.74
C MET A 107 -31.36 -4.19 -2.53
N CYS A 108 -31.28 -3.03 -3.18
CA CYS A 108 -30.06 -2.51 -3.81
C CYS A 108 -29.55 -1.31 -3.00
N ASN A 109 -28.33 -0.85 -3.30
CA ASN A 109 -27.72 0.22 -2.49
C ASN A 109 -28.50 1.54 -2.56
N ASP A 110 -29.12 1.91 -3.68
CA ASP A 110 -29.83 3.19 -3.80
C ASP A 110 -31.34 3.07 -4.03
N SER A 111 -31.83 1.85 -4.12
CA SER A 111 -33.21 1.60 -4.48
C SER A 111 -33.62 0.19 -4.11
N TYR A 112 -34.89 -0.10 -4.34
CA TYR A 112 -35.43 -1.43 -4.28
C TYR A 112 -35.77 -1.92 -5.68
N ALA A 113 -35.51 -3.20 -5.96
CA ALA A 113 -35.88 -3.79 -7.23
C ALA A 113 -37.26 -4.46 -7.09
N PHE A 114 -38.15 -4.22 -8.06
CA PHE A 114 -39.43 -4.89 -8.14
C PHE A 114 -39.27 -6.39 -8.45
N MET A 115 -38.27 -6.72 -9.27
CA MET A 115 -37.80 -8.07 -9.58
C MET A 115 -36.33 -8.01 -10.00
N SER A 116 -35.56 -9.07 -9.73
CA SER A 116 -34.19 -9.21 -10.21
C SER A 116 -33.85 -10.68 -10.45
N GLY A 117 -33.41 -11.01 -11.68
CA GLY A 117 -33.16 -12.38 -12.08
C GLY A 117 -32.00 -13.06 -11.34
N SER A 118 -30.86 -12.37 -11.18
CA SER A 118 -29.72 -12.89 -10.43
C SER A 118 -30.07 -13.16 -8.96
N ASN A 119 -30.85 -12.26 -8.35
CA ASN A 119 -31.32 -12.43 -6.98
C ASN A 119 -32.34 -13.57 -6.83
N VAL A 120 -33.25 -13.78 -7.80
CA VAL A 120 -34.15 -14.95 -7.82
C VAL A 120 -33.35 -16.26 -7.87
N ILE A 121 -32.28 -16.31 -8.67
CA ILE A 121 -31.37 -17.47 -8.71
C ILE A 121 -30.70 -17.67 -7.35
N CYS A 122 -30.12 -16.62 -6.75
CA CYS A 122 -29.51 -16.70 -5.42
C CYS A 122 -30.47 -17.20 -4.34
N VAL A 123 -31.67 -16.61 -4.27
CA VAL A 123 -32.72 -16.96 -3.29
C VAL A 123 -33.13 -18.42 -3.45
N THR A 124 -33.35 -18.87 -4.69
CA THR A 124 -33.70 -20.27 -4.97
C THR A 124 -32.59 -21.22 -4.54
N THR A 125 -31.34 -20.93 -4.90
CA THR A 125 -30.18 -21.73 -4.50
C THR A 125 -30.07 -21.83 -2.99
N VAL A 126 -30.22 -20.71 -2.27
CA VAL A 126 -30.17 -20.69 -0.80
C VAL A 126 -31.34 -21.50 -0.22
N LEU A 127 -32.58 -21.19 -0.57
CA LEU A 127 -33.77 -21.85 0.00
C LEU A 127 -33.69 -23.38 -0.08
N LEU A 128 -33.19 -23.91 -1.20
CA LEU A 128 -33.03 -25.35 -1.41
C LEU A 128 -31.80 -25.93 -0.71
N GLU A 129 -30.62 -25.31 -0.87
CA GLU A 129 -29.36 -25.87 -0.33
C GLU A 129 -29.26 -25.80 1.19
N ILE A 130 -29.89 -24.83 1.84
CA ILE A 130 -29.97 -24.77 3.32
C ILE A 130 -31.21 -25.47 3.88
N GLY A 131 -32.03 -26.08 3.02
CA GLY A 131 -33.19 -26.88 3.41
C GLY A 131 -34.35 -26.08 4.00
N MET A 132 -34.48 -24.78 3.70
CA MET A 132 -35.67 -24.00 4.08
C MET A 132 -36.92 -24.41 3.30
N LEU A 133 -36.73 -24.84 2.05
CA LEU A 133 -37.73 -25.54 1.26
C LEU A 133 -37.19 -26.93 0.87
N PRO A 134 -38.05 -27.95 0.78
CA PRO A 134 -37.62 -29.30 0.44
C PRO A 134 -37.05 -29.35 -0.99
N MET A 135 -35.86 -29.94 -1.14
CA MET A 135 -35.25 -30.20 -2.44
C MET A 135 -35.73 -31.55 -2.99
N THR A 136 -36.26 -31.54 -4.20
CA THR A 136 -36.67 -32.72 -4.98
C THR A 136 -35.75 -32.89 -6.20
N GLU A 137 -35.30 -34.12 -6.45
CA GLU A 137 -34.38 -34.46 -7.54
C GLU A 137 -35.10 -35.29 -8.63
N PRO A 138 -34.79 -35.09 -9.93
CA PRO A 138 -33.73 -34.22 -10.48
C PRO A 138 -34.11 -32.74 -10.59
N GLN A 139 -35.36 -32.39 -10.32
CA GLN A 139 -35.88 -31.03 -10.50
C GLN A 139 -36.81 -30.64 -9.36
N THR A 140 -36.60 -29.44 -8.82
CA THR A 140 -37.52 -28.79 -7.88
C THR A 140 -38.22 -27.62 -8.55
N ILE A 141 -39.53 -27.50 -8.37
CA ILE A 141 -40.33 -26.38 -8.87
C ILE A 141 -40.86 -25.62 -7.66
N LEU A 142 -40.67 -24.29 -7.65
CA LEU A 142 -41.20 -23.39 -6.63
C LEU A 142 -41.62 -22.06 -7.26
N THR A 143 -42.48 -21.32 -6.59
CA THR A 143 -42.98 -20.01 -7.05
C THR A 143 -42.61 -18.94 -6.03
N LEU A 144 -41.96 -17.87 -6.50
CA LEU A 144 -41.59 -16.72 -5.69
C LEU A 144 -42.58 -15.56 -5.94
N ASP A 145 -43.03 -14.92 -4.86
CA ASP A 145 -43.86 -13.72 -4.91
C ASP A 145 -42.95 -12.48 -4.85
N THR A 146 -42.82 -11.76 -5.97
CA THR A 146 -42.03 -10.53 -6.06
C THR A 146 -42.96 -9.33 -6.19
N ALA A 147 -42.46 -8.11 -5.97
CA ALA A 147 -43.29 -6.92 -6.19
C ALA A 147 -43.78 -6.83 -7.64
N ALA A 148 -42.96 -7.23 -8.64
CA ALA A 148 -43.37 -7.28 -10.05
C ALA A 148 -44.44 -8.35 -10.34
N GLY A 149 -44.57 -9.38 -9.49
CA GLY A 149 -45.54 -10.47 -9.63
C GLY A 149 -44.94 -11.85 -9.34
N LEU A 150 -45.68 -12.90 -9.66
CA LEU A 150 -45.24 -14.28 -9.49
C LEU A 150 -44.15 -14.65 -10.49
N VAL A 151 -43.13 -15.34 -9.98
CA VAL A 151 -42.03 -15.90 -10.78
C VAL A 151 -41.93 -17.38 -10.47
N THR A 152 -42.23 -18.22 -11.45
CA THR A 152 -42.11 -19.68 -11.31
C THR A 152 -40.69 -20.10 -11.63
N VAL A 153 -40.09 -20.89 -10.75
CA VAL A 153 -38.70 -21.30 -10.80
C VAL A 153 -38.62 -22.82 -10.92
N THR A 154 -37.72 -23.26 -11.79
CA THR A 154 -37.33 -24.64 -12.02
C THR A 154 -35.84 -24.77 -11.69
N ALA A 155 -35.51 -25.42 -10.57
CA ALA A 155 -34.15 -25.70 -10.15
C ALA A 155 -33.77 -27.13 -10.55
N GLN A 156 -32.63 -27.31 -11.21
CA GLN A 156 -32.03 -28.62 -11.45
C GLN A 156 -31.20 -29.00 -10.23
N CYS A 157 -31.53 -30.13 -9.63
CA CYS A 157 -31.00 -30.57 -8.34
C CYS A 157 -30.36 -31.95 -8.47
N GLN A 158 -29.16 -32.11 -7.90
CA GLN A 158 -28.46 -33.38 -7.91
C GLN A 158 -27.53 -33.49 -6.70
N ALA A 159 -27.62 -34.60 -5.97
CA ALA A 159 -26.82 -34.89 -4.79
C ALA A 159 -26.89 -33.78 -3.72
N GLY A 160 -28.10 -33.28 -3.44
CA GLY A 160 -28.35 -32.23 -2.44
C GLY A 160 -27.86 -30.84 -2.85
N LYS A 161 -27.55 -30.61 -4.13
CA LYS A 161 -27.05 -29.33 -4.66
C LYS A 161 -27.93 -28.78 -5.78
N CYS A 162 -28.19 -27.48 -5.75
CA CYS A 162 -28.86 -26.75 -6.83
C CYS A 162 -27.84 -26.43 -7.94
N LYS A 163 -27.90 -27.16 -9.06
CA LYS A 163 -26.93 -27.03 -10.18
C LYS A 163 -27.20 -25.83 -11.07
N SER A 164 -28.46 -25.56 -11.35
CA SER A 164 -28.90 -24.42 -12.16
C SER A 164 -30.33 -24.06 -11.80
N VAL A 165 -30.68 -22.81 -12.05
CA VAL A 165 -32.00 -22.26 -11.78
C VAL A 165 -32.49 -21.60 -13.06
N ALA A 166 -33.63 -22.06 -13.55
CA ALA A 166 -34.38 -21.43 -14.63
C ALA A 166 -35.66 -20.80 -14.07
N PHE A 167 -36.03 -19.61 -14.51
CA PHE A 167 -37.25 -18.95 -14.05
C PHE A 167 -38.04 -18.37 -15.22
N ASP A 168 -39.36 -18.55 -15.17
CA ASP A 168 -40.31 -17.85 -16.02
C ASP A 168 -40.57 -16.49 -15.40
N ASN A 169 -40.03 -15.45 -16.03
CA ASN A 169 -40.17 -14.09 -15.54
C ASN A 169 -41.57 -13.53 -15.82
N VAL A 170 -41.89 -12.40 -15.21
CA VAL A 170 -43.08 -11.62 -15.56
C VAL A 170 -43.06 -11.23 -17.04
N PRO A 171 -44.24 -11.01 -17.66
CA PRO A 171 -44.30 -10.61 -19.06
C PRO A 171 -43.43 -9.38 -19.36
N ALA A 172 -42.54 -9.50 -20.34
CA ALA A 172 -41.63 -8.46 -20.78
C ALA A 172 -42.12 -7.85 -22.09
N PHE A 173 -42.06 -6.52 -22.23
CA PHE A 173 -42.60 -5.79 -23.39
C PHE A 173 -41.83 -4.52 -23.67
N VAL A 174 -41.98 -3.99 -24.88
CA VAL A 174 -41.30 -2.76 -25.31
C VAL A 174 -42.25 -1.58 -25.20
N ALA A 175 -41.81 -0.50 -24.54
CA ALA A 175 -42.56 0.75 -24.48
C ALA A 175 -42.23 1.68 -25.65
N LYS A 176 -40.95 1.78 -26.02
CA LYS A 176 -40.45 2.58 -27.14
C LYS A 176 -39.29 1.86 -27.83
N LEU A 177 -39.31 1.81 -29.15
CA LEU A 177 -38.16 1.45 -29.98
C LEU A 177 -37.57 2.72 -30.59
N ASP A 178 -36.26 2.73 -30.75
CA ASP A 178 -35.50 3.77 -31.47
C ASP A 178 -35.84 5.20 -30.99
N PHE A 179 -36.01 5.38 -29.69
CA PHE A 179 -36.36 6.67 -29.09
C PHE A 179 -35.14 7.60 -29.11
N PRO A 180 -35.21 8.75 -29.80
CA PRO A 180 -34.10 9.69 -29.84
C PRO A 180 -34.00 10.43 -28.50
N VAL A 181 -32.87 10.29 -27.83
CA VAL A 181 -32.59 10.93 -26.53
C VAL A 181 -31.41 11.88 -26.69
N ASP A 182 -31.60 13.16 -26.38
CA ASP A 182 -30.49 14.11 -26.33
C ASP A 182 -29.69 13.92 -25.03
N VAL A 183 -28.44 13.44 -25.15
CA VAL A 183 -27.56 13.15 -24.01
C VAL A 183 -26.47 14.23 -23.93
N PRO A 184 -26.42 15.00 -22.82
CA PRO A 184 -25.43 16.07 -22.65
C PRO A 184 -23.98 15.59 -22.84
N GLY A 185 -23.29 16.24 -23.78
CA GLY A 185 -21.89 15.95 -24.14
C GLY A 185 -21.67 14.74 -25.05
N ILE A 186 -22.75 14.14 -25.58
CA ILE A 186 -22.69 13.06 -26.59
C ILE A 186 -23.50 13.47 -27.84
N GLY A 187 -24.69 14.06 -27.62
CA GLY A 187 -25.65 14.38 -28.67
C GLY A 187 -26.85 13.42 -28.66
N ILE A 188 -27.55 13.33 -29.78
CA ILE A 188 -28.75 12.50 -29.91
C ILE A 188 -28.34 11.04 -30.09
N VAL A 189 -28.77 10.18 -29.16
CA VAL A 189 -28.54 8.74 -29.17
C VAL A 189 -29.88 8.01 -29.27
N SER A 190 -29.94 6.96 -30.08
CA SER A 190 -31.12 6.09 -30.17
C SER A 190 -31.16 5.11 -29.00
N VAL A 191 -32.28 5.09 -28.28
CA VAL A 191 -32.48 4.23 -27.10
C VAL A 191 -33.77 3.43 -27.23
N ASP A 192 -33.73 2.14 -26.90
CA ASP A 192 -34.95 1.35 -26.72
C ASP A 192 -35.36 1.37 -25.24
N VAL A 193 -36.64 1.59 -24.94
CA VAL A 193 -37.16 1.53 -23.56
C VAL A 193 -38.09 0.33 -23.43
N ALA A 194 -37.74 -0.60 -22.55
CA ALA A 194 -38.46 -1.85 -22.37
C ALA A 194 -38.56 -2.28 -20.90
N TRP A 195 -39.60 -3.07 -20.62
CA TRP A 195 -39.88 -3.68 -19.33
C TRP A 195 -39.53 -5.17 -19.34
N GLY A 196 -38.87 -5.64 -18.29
CA GLY A 196 -38.56 -7.05 -18.09
C GLY A 196 -38.64 -7.48 -16.62
N GLY A 197 -39.56 -6.89 -15.87
CA GLY A 197 -39.63 -6.92 -14.40
C GLY A 197 -39.04 -5.67 -13.73
N MET A 198 -38.25 -4.90 -14.49
CA MET A 198 -37.80 -3.54 -14.21
C MET A 198 -37.75 -2.76 -15.54
N TRP A 199 -37.73 -1.42 -15.46
CA TRP A 199 -37.56 -0.56 -16.64
C TRP A 199 -36.10 -0.35 -17.01
N TYR A 200 -35.79 -0.57 -18.28
CA TYR A 200 -34.46 -0.37 -18.85
C TYR A 200 -34.50 0.56 -20.07
N GLY A 201 -33.53 1.46 -20.14
CA GLY A 201 -33.09 2.06 -21.40
C GLY A 201 -31.96 1.23 -22.00
N PHE A 202 -32.05 0.85 -23.27
CA PHE A 202 -31.01 0.12 -24.00
C PHE A 202 -30.33 1.03 -24.99
N VAL A 203 -29.01 1.09 -24.92
CA VAL A 203 -28.17 1.85 -25.85
C VAL A 203 -27.07 0.94 -26.39
N GLU A 204 -26.74 1.08 -27.67
CA GLU A 204 -25.62 0.34 -28.25
C GLU A 204 -24.29 0.97 -27.84
N ALA A 205 -23.31 0.14 -27.47
CA ALA A 205 -22.00 0.59 -27.02
C ALA A 205 -21.30 1.45 -28.09
N GLY A 206 -21.44 1.07 -29.36
CA GLY A 206 -20.89 1.81 -30.51
C GLY A 206 -21.46 3.22 -30.66
N ALA A 207 -22.70 3.49 -30.23
CA ALA A 207 -23.27 4.84 -30.24
C ALA A 207 -22.67 5.75 -29.15
N LEU A 208 -21.90 5.17 -28.22
CA LEU A 208 -21.17 5.87 -27.18
C LEU A 208 -19.65 5.85 -27.44
N ASP A 209 -19.21 5.43 -28.63
CA ASP A 209 -17.81 5.17 -28.98
C ASP A 209 -17.10 4.22 -27.98
N LEU A 210 -17.83 3.22 -27.49
CA LEU A 210 -17.34 2.25 -26.52
C LEU A 210 -17.58 0.80 -26.95
N THR A 211 -16.87 -0.09 -26.27
CA THR A 211 -17.16 -1.53 -26.23
C THR A 211 -17.37 -1.99 -24.79
N VAL A 212 -18.19 -3.01 -24.59
CA VAL A 212 -18.47 -3.63 -23.29
C VAL A 212 -17.26 -4.47 -22.87
N SER A 213 -16.27 -3.80 -22.27
CA SER A 213 -15.01 -4.37 -21.79
C SER A 213 -14.71 -3.92 -20.35
N ASN A 214 -14.03 -4.77 -19.57
CA ASN A 214 -13.59 -4.42 -18.23
C ASN A 214 -12.63 -3.20 -18.22
N GLU A 215 -11.89 -2.98 -19.32
CA GLU A 215 -11.00 -1.82 -19.48
C GLU A 215 -11.80 -0.49 -19.48
N HIS A 216 -13.04 -0.52 -19.96
CA HIS A 216 -13.89 0.65 -20.08
C HIS A 216 -14.84 0.83 -18.88
N CYS A 217 -14.71 0.08 -17.79
CA CYS A 217 -15.66 0.07 -16.67
C CYS A 217 -16.06 1.47 -16.19
N ARG A 218 -15.09 2.36 -15.94
CA ARG A 218 -15.38 3.72 -15.45
C ARG A 218 -16.14 4.56 -16.48
N LYS A 219 -15.74 4.47 -17.77
CA LYS A 219 -16.39 5.20 -18.87
C LYS A 219 -17.83 4.69 -19.07
N LEU A 220 -18.04 3.37 -19.07
CA LEU A 220 -19.37 2.73 -19.18
C LEU A 220 -20.31 3.18 -18.07
N VAL A 221 -19.82 3.22 -16.83
CA VAL A 221 -20.58 3.71 -15.67
C VAL A 221 -20.95 5.19 -15.81
N ALA A 222 -19.98 6.06 -16.10
CA ALA A 222 -20.21 7.50 -16.20
C ALA A 222 -21.15 7.86 -17.37
N LEU A 223 -20.99 7.20 -18.52
CA LEU A 223 -21.84 7.41 -19.70
C LEU A 223 -23.24 6.84 -19.47
N GLY A 224 -23.37 5.63 -18.91
CA GLY A 224 -24.69 5.06 -18.66
C GLY A 224 -25.48 5.81 -17.59
N ASP A 225 -24.85 6.39 -16.57
CA ASP A 225 -25.53 7.30 -15.62
C ASP A 225 -26.04 8.57 -16.32
N ARG A 226 -25.22 9.18 -17.21
CA ARG A 226 -25.65 10.31 -18.04
C ARG A 226 -26.84 9.96 -18.94
N VAL A 227 -26.79 8.81 -19.62
CA VAL A 227 -27.89 8.32 -20.46
C VAL A 227 -29.13 8.07 -19.61
N THR A 228 -29.00 7.48 -18.42
CA THR A 228 -30.13 7.24 -17.49
C THR A 228 -30.83 8.54 -17.13
N LYS A 229 -30.07 9.56 -16.73
CA LYS A 229 -30.59 10.89 -16.39
C LYS A 229 -31.24 11.58 -17.59
N ALA A 230 -30.65 11.45 -18.78
CA ALA A 230 -31.19 12.01 -20.01
C ALA A 230 -32.51 11.36 -20.44
N ILE A 231 -32.65 10.04 -20.27
CA ILE A 231 -33.92 9.35 -20.53
C ILE A 231 -34.96 9.79 -19.50
N GLN A 232 -34.62 9.81 -18.21
CA GLN A 232 -35.56 10.19 -17.14
C GLN A 232 -36.13 11.60 -17.31
N SER A 233 -35.34 12.55 -17.85
CA SER A 233 -35.82 13.91 -18.10
C SER A 233 -36.73 14.04 -19.33
N GLN A 234 -36.63 13.12 -20.29
CA GLN A 234 -37.36 13.18 -21.57
C GLN A 234 -38.54 12.20 -21.64
N PHE A 235 -38.47 11.09 -20.91
CA PHE A 235 -39.48 10.03 -20.93
C PHE A 235 -39.56 9.28 -19.60
N THR A 236 -40.76 9.24 -19.03
CA THR A 236 -41.06 8.43 -17.84
C THR A 236 -41.99 7.29 -18.25
N PRO A 237 -41.50 6.03 -18.36
CA PRO A 237 -42.36 4.90 -18.66
C PRO A 237 -43.25 4.56 -17.46
N VAL A 238 -44.45 4.04 -17.72
CA VAL A 238 -45.41 3.62 -16.69
C VAL A 238 -45.92 2.23 -17.05
N HIS A 239 -45.94 1.31 -16.08
CA HIS A 239 -46.46 -0.04 -16.32
C HIS A 239 -48.00 0.01 -16.45
N PRO A 240 -48.61 -0.57 -17.50
CA PRO A 240 -50.04 -0.42 -17.78
C PRO A 240 -50.94 -0.88 -16.64
N ASP A 241 -50.61 -2.02 -16.05
CA ASP A 241 -51.45 -2.65 -15.01
C ASP A 241 -51.02 -2.26 -13.58
N LYS A 242 -49.87 -1.57 -13.44
CA LYS A 242 -49.23 -1.29 -12.15
C LYS A 242 -48.59 0.10 -12.16
N PRO A 243 -49.39 1.19 -12.11
CA PRO A 243 -48.87 2.55 -12.23
C PRO A 243 -47.80 2.93 -11.21
N GLU A 244 -47.77 2.26 -10.05
CA GLU A 244 -46.76 2.41 -9.01
C GLU A 244 -45.35 1.98 -9.46
N MET A 245 -45.22 1.20 -10.54
CA MET A 245 -43.95 0.79 -11.16
C MET A 245 -43.58 1.72 -12.32
N ALA A 246 -43.55 3.02 -12.06
CA ALA A 246 -43.19 4.03 -13.06
C ALA A 246 -41.69 4.42 -12.98
N GLY A 247 -41.17 4.94 -14.09
CA GLY A 247 -39.83 5.51 -14.21
C GLY A 247 -38.77 4.55 -14.73
N VAL A 248 -37.69 5.10 -15.29
CA VAL A 248 -36.52 4.31 -15.72
C VAL A 248 -35.64 4.01 -14.52
N CYS A 249 -35.34 2.74 -14.30
CA CYS A 249 -34.54 2.32 -13.15
C CYS A 249 -33.03 2.31 -13.45
N THR A 250 -32.64 1.97 -14.68
CA THR A 250 -31.22 1.80 -15.08
C THR A 250 -31.07 1.71 -16.60
N VAL A 251 -29.85 1.86 -17.11
CA VAL A 251 -29.48 1.68 -18.52
C VAL A 251 -28.67 0.41 -18.74
N CYS A 252 -29.00 -0.30 -19.81
CA CYS A 252 -28.26 -1.45 -20.32
C CYS A 252 -27.49 -1.03 -21.59
N ILE A 253 -26.17 -1.12 -21.53
CA ILE A 253 -25.29 -0.90 -22.68
C ILE A 253 -25.08 -2.25 -23.37
N THR A 254 -25.39 -2.33 -24.66
CA THR A 254 -25.42 -3.58 -25.42
C THR A 254 -24.41 -3.59 -26.56
N GLU A 255 -23.83 -4.75 -26.81
CA GLU A 255 -23.13 -5.05 -28.06
C GLU A 255 -24.13 -5.57 -29.11
N PRO A 256 -23.80 -5.45 -30.42
CA PRO A 256 -24.58 -6.06 -31.49
C PRO A 256 -24.75 -7.57 -31.30
N VAL A 257 -25.88 -8.11 -31.76
CA VAL A 257 -26.15 -9.54 -31.70
C VAL A 257 -25.35 -10.26 -32.77
N ALA A 258 -24.69 -11.37 -32.40
CA ALA A 258 -24.00 -12.28 -33.30
C ALA A 258 -24.74 -13.63 -33.37
N LYS A 259 -24.67 -14.31 -34.52
CA LYS A 259 -25.12 -15.70 -34.67
C LYS A 259 -23.92 -16.63 -34.54
N GLU A 260 -23.97 -17.55 -33.57
CA GLU A 260 -22.91 -18.53 -33.34
C GLU A 260 -23.54 -19.91 -33.10
N SER A 261 -23.15 -20.92 -33.89
CA SER A 261 -23.61 -22.31 -33.74
C SER A 261 -25.14 -22.51 -33.67
N GLY A 262 -25.91 -21.69 -34.39
CA GLY A 262 -27.38 -21.78 -34.42
C GLY A 262 -28.11 -21.12 -33.23
N CYS A 263 -27.41 -20.34 -32.40
CA CYS A 263 -27.97 -19.59 -31.28
C CYS A 263 -27.57 -18.11 -31.40
N LEU A 264 -28.48 -17.21 -31.01
CA LEU A 264 -28.17 -15.77 -30.92
C LEU A 264 -27.34 -15.51 -29.66
N ARG A 265 -26.29 -14.72 -29.81
CA ARG A 265 -25.39 -14.34 -28.74
C ARG A 265 -25.23 -12.83 -28.69
N ALA A 266 -25.29 -12.25 -27.51
CA ALA A 266 -24.95 -10.85 -27.31
C ALA A 266 -24.21 -10.66 -25.99
N LYS A 267 -23.57 -9.51 -25.84
CA LYS A 267 -22.92 -9.09 -24.60
C LYS A 267 -23.54 -7.78 -24.13
N ASN A 268 -23.71 -7.62 -22.82
CA ASN A 268 -24.20 -6.38 -22.25
C ASN A 268 -23.51 -6.04 -20.93
N THR A 269 -23.77 -4.84 -20.46
CA THR A 269 -23.58 -4.48 -19.06
C THR A 269 -24.68 -3.52 -18.61
N VAL A 270 -25.13 -3.67 -17.37
CA VAL A 270 -26.18 -2.84 -16.79
C VAL A 270 -25.53 -1.91 -15.76
N ILE A 271 -25.85 -0.62 -15.85
CA ILE A 271 -25.34 0.40 -14.91
C ILE A 271 -26.33 0.56 -13.75
N VAL A 272 -26.08 -0.12 -12.65
CA VAL A 272 -26.89 -0.04 -11.43
C VAL A 272 -26.48 1.19 -10.60
N PRO A 273 -27.41 2.06 -10.19
CA PRO A 273 -27.12 3.19 -9.29
C PRO A 273 -26.51 2.72 -7.94
N PRO A 274 -25.56 3.46 -7.31
CA PRO A 274 -25.15 4.83 -7.64
C PRO A 274 -24.20 4.98 -8.82
N SER A 275 -23.59 3.89 -9.33
CA SER A 275 -22.63 3.89 -10.45
C SER A 275 -21.81 2.59 -10.44
N ARG A 276 -22.46 1.43 -10.56
CA ARG A 276 -21.79 0.13 -10.63
C ARG A 276 -22.29 -0.72 -11.78
N LEU A 277 -21.48 -1.68 -12.18
CA LEU A 277 -21.85 -2.65 -13.22
C LEU A 277 -22.51 -3.87 -12.57
N ASP A 278 -23.55 -4.41 -13.19
CA ASP A 278 -24.01 -5.78 -12.91
C ASP A 278 -22.95 -6.76 -13.46
N ARG A 279 -22.53 -7.71 -12.63
CA ARG A 279 -21.53 -8.74 -12.99
C ARG A 279 -22.18 -9.94 -13.67
N SER A 280 -23.48 -10.11 -13.51
CA SER A 280 -24.27 -11.05 -14.31
C SER A 280 -24.71 -10.40 -15.62
N PRO A 281 -25.23 -11.17 -16.59
CA PRO A 281 -25.88 -10.62 -17.79
C PRO A 281 -27.19 -9.86 -17.50
N CYS A 282 -27.60 -9.80 -16.22
CA CYS A 282 -28.82 -9.20 -15.69
C CYS A 282 -30.09 -9.85 -16.26
N GLY A 283 -30.76 -10.71 -15.48
CA GLY A 283 -31.89 -11.51 -15.98
C GLY A 283 -33.11 -10.69 -16.43
N THR A 284 -33.40 -9.59 -15.75
CA THR A 284 -34.47 -8.64 -16.11
C THR A 284 -34.11 -7.83 -17.36
N ALA A 285 -32.86 -7.39 -17.51
CA ALA A 285 -32.40 -6.74 -18.74
C ALA A 285 -32.37 -7.74 -19.91
N THR A 286 -32.01 -9.00 -19.67
CA THR A 286 -32.06 -10.07 -20.68
C THR A 286 -33.51 -10.31 -21.14
N SER A 287 -34.45 -10.34 -20.20
CA SER A 287 -35.89 -10.46 -20.47
C SER A 287 -36.40 -9.30 -21.36
N ALA A 288 -36.06 -8.07 -21.00
CA ALA A 288 -36.43 -6.89 -21.79
C ALA A 288 -35.72 -6.85 -23.16
N ARG A 289 -34.45 -7.26 -23.24
CA ARG A 289 -33.71 -7.36 -24.51
C ARG A 289 -34.35 -8.38 -25.45
N MET A 290 -34.79 -9.53 -24.93
CA MET A 290 -35.51 -10.52 -25.74
C MET A 290 -36.84 -9.97 -26.27
N ALA A 291 -37.55 -9.13 -25.50
CA ALA A 291 -38.76 -8.46 -25.97
C ALA A 291 -38.47 -7.50 -27.13
N ILE A 292 -37.34 -6.76 -27.06
CA ILE A 292 -36.85 -5.91 -28.16
C ILE A 292 -36.51 -6.74 -29.39
N LEU A 293 -35.77 -7.84 -29.23
CA LEU A 293 -35.41 -8.73 -30.33
C LEU A 293 -36.65 -9.38 -30.97
N TYR A 294 -37.63 -9.77 -30.17
CA TYR A 294 -38.91 -10.30 -30.65
C TYR A 294 -39.72 -9.26 -31.42
N ALA A 295 -39.86 -8.04 -30.89
CA ALA A 295 -40.54 -6.95 -31.57
C ALA A 295 -39.88 -6.56 -32.89
N ARG A 296 -38.54 -6.70 -32.99
CA ARG A 296 -37.77 -6.52 -34.23
C ARG A 296 -37.75 -7.76 -35.14
N GLY A 297 -38.43 -8.85 -34.77
CA GLY A 297 -38.46 -10.10 -35.53
C GLY A 297 -37.12 -10.87 -35.58
N GLN A 298 -36.18 -10.52 -34.71
CA GLN A 298 -34.83 -11.07 -34.68
C GLN A 298 -34.72 -12.35 -33.83
N LEU A 299 -35.60 -12.56 -32.86
CA LEU A 299 -35.66 -13.74 -31.98
C LEU A 299 -37.08 -14.32 -31.99
N GLN A 300 -37.22 -15.64 -32.15
CA GLN A 300 -38.51 -16.33 -32.21
C GLN A 300 -38.86 -17.08 -30.90
N VAL A 301 -40.13 -17.48 -30.76
CA VAL A 301 -40.57 -18.33 -29.65
C VAL A 301 -39.80 -19.66 -29.65
N GLY A 302 -39.27 -20.05 -28.49
CA GLY A 302 -38.45 -21.25 -28.30
C GLY A 302 -36.99 -21.15 -28.78
N GLU A 303 -36.60 -20.07 -29.46
CA GLU A 303 -35.21 -19.88 -29.90
C GLU A 303 -34.30 -19.50 -28.71
N PRO A 304 -33.13 -20.15 -28.53
CA PRO A 304 -32.22 -19.84 -27.45
C PRO A 304 -31.41 -18.57 -27.72
N PHE A 305 -31.22 -17.79 -26.67
CA PHE A 305 -30.44 -16.55 -26.62
C PHE A 305 -29.40 -16.63 -25.51
N LYS A 306 -28.12 -16.60 -25.87
CA LYS A 306 -26.99 -16.61 -24.94
C LYS A 306 -26.52 -15.18 -24.65
N HIS A 307 -26.79 -14.72 -23.43
CA HIS A 307 -26.44 -13.37 -23.03
C HIS A 307 -25.25 -13.36 -22.11
N HIS A 308 -24.22 -12.59 -22.47
CA HIS A 308 -22.95 -12.51 -21.75
C HIS A 308 -22.81 -11.22 -20.97
N SER A 309 -22.24 -11.31 -19.76
CA SER A 309 -21.91 -10.16 -18.93
C SER A 309 -20.57 -9.55 -19.33
N ILE A 310 -20.25 -8.41 -18.71
CA ILE A 310 -18.95 -7.74 -18.87
C ILE A 310 -17.75 -8.63 -18.46
N ILE A 311 -17.94 -9.51 -17.47
CA ILE A 311 -16.93 -10.45 -16.98
C ILE A 311 -16.95 -11.83 -17.67
N GLY A 312 -17.79 -12.00 -18.69
CA GLY A 312 -17.86 -13.22 -19.50
C GLY A 312 -18.69 -14.36 -18.90
N THR A 313 -19.49 -14.09 -17.87
CA THR A 313 -20.50 -15.04 -17.37
C THR A 313 -21.74 -15.05 -18.27
N GLU A 314 -22.58 -16.09 -18.19
CA GLU A 314 -23.63 -16.36 -19.17
C GLU A 314 -24.99 -16.64 -18.51
N PHE A 315 -26.06 -16.14 -19.14
CA PHE A 315 -27.43 -16.57 -18.97
C PHE A 315 -27.95 -17.09 -20.29
N ILE A 316 -28.76 -18.14 -20.23
CA ILE A 316 -29.44 -18.72 -21.39
C ILE A 316 -30.91 -18.35 -21.26
N GLY A 317 -31.44 -17.60 -22.23
CA GLY A 317 -32.84 -17.22 -22.28
C GLY A 317 -33.55 -17.81 -23.50
N HIS A 318 -34.85 -18.05 -23.39
CA HIS A 318 -35.72 -18.33 -24.53
C HIS A 318 -37.13 -17.79 -24.27
N ILE A 319 -37.85 -17.46 -25.34
CA ILE A 319 -39.23 -16.98 -25.22
C ILE A 319 -40.14 -18.20 -25.10
N GLN A 320 -40.89 -18.31 -24.00
CA GLN A 320 -41.84 -19.41 -23.79
C GLN A 320 -43.05 -19.27 -24.71
N HIS A 321 -43.67 -18.09 -24.70
CA HIS A 321 -44.83 -17.75 -25.53
C HIS A 321 -45.02 -16.23 -25.61
N ALA A 322 -45.78 -15.79 -26.60
CA ALA A 322 -46.23 -14.40 -26.70
C ALA A 322 -47.38 -14.14 -25.72
N ALA A 323 -47.46 -12.91 -25.20
CA ALA A 323 -48.45 -12.44 -24.24
C ALA A 323 -48.87 -11.00 -24.55
N LYS A 324 -49.76 -10.42 -23.74
CA LYS A 324 -50.10 -8.99 -23.76
C LYS A 324 -50.12 -8.42 -22.35
N VAL A 325 -49.70 -7.17 -22.22
CA VAL A 325 -49.78 -6.37 -20.99
C VAL A 325 -50.44 -5.04 -21.34
N GLY A 326 -51.66 -4.81 -20.87
CA GLY A 326 -52.50 -3.72 -21.38
C GLY A 326 -52.56 -3.71 -22.91
N ALA A 327 -52.07 -2.62 -23.52
CA ALA A 327 -52.02 -2.45 -24.97
C ALA A 327 -50.73 -2.98 -25.63
N PHE A 328 -49.71 -3.36 -24.86
CA PHE A 328 -48.40 -3.75 -25.39
C PHE A 328 -48.33 -5.24 -25.72
N ASP A 329 -47.72 -5.57 -26.85
CA ASP A 329 -47.29 -6.93 -27.16
C ASP A 329 -46.12 -7.32 -26.26
N ALA A 330 -46.26 -8.46 -25.61
CA ALA A 330 -45.33 -8.94 -24.60
C ALA A 330 -44.85 -10.36 -24.91
N ILE A 331 -43.80 -10.76 -24.21
CA ILE A 331 -43.30 -12.14 -24.19
C ILE A 331 -43.26 -12.63 -22.75
N VAL A 332 -43.36 -13.93 -22.54
CA VAL A 332 -42.97 -14.57 -21.27
C VAL A 332 -41.57 -15.16 -21.46
N PRO A 333 -40.51 -14.52 -20.93
CA PRO A 333 -39.15 -15.02 -21.08
C PRO A 333 -38.82 -16.01 -19.96
N ASN A 334 -38.16 -17.10 -20.33
CA ASN A 334 -37.49 -17.98 -19.40
C ASN A 334 -36.00 -17.67 -19.40
N ILE A 335 -35.39 -17.54 -18.23
CA ILE A 335 -33.96 -17.26 -18.07
C ILE A 335 -33.35 -18.32 -17.16
N SER A 336 -32.22 -18.89 -17.57
CA SER A 336 -31.46 -19.89 -16.83
C SER A 336 -30.05 -19.41 -16.50
N GLY A 337 -29.62 -19.67 -15.26
CA GLY A 337 -28.28 -19.39 -14.77
C GLY A 337 -27.93 -20.26 -13.55
N ARG A 338 -26.81 -19.96 -12.89
CA ARG A 338 -26.31 -20.72 -11.75
C ARG A 338 -26.01 -19.81 -10.56
N GLY A 339 -26.20 -20.35 -9.36
CA GLY A 339 -25.91 -19.70 -8.09
C GLY A 339 -24.91 -20.50 -7.25
N TRP A 340 -24.14 -19.81 -6.41
CA TRP A 340 -23.22 -20.44 -5.45
C TRP A 340 -23.28 -19.73 -4.10
N ILE A 341 -23.47 -20.50 -3.02
CA ILE A 341 -23.31 -20.00 -1.65
C ILE A 341 -21.84 -19.66 -1.41
N THR A 342 -21.60 -18.47 -0.84
CA THR A 342 -20.26 -17.93 -0.59
C THR A 342 -19.93 -17.82 0.89
N SER A 343 -20.93 -17.69 1.76
CA SER A 343 -20.70 -17.47 3.20
C SER A 343 -21.96 -17.68 4.04
N TYR A 344 -21.77 -17.85 5.34
CA TYR A 344 -22.81 -17.74 6.36
C TYR A 344 -22.39 -16.61 7.32
N LYS A 345 -23.27 -15.63 7.51
CA LYS A 345 -22.97 -14.40 8.26
C LYS A 345 -23.98 -14.22 9.39
N GLU A 346 -23.50 -13.84 10.56
CA GLU A 346 -24.33 -13.30 11.64
C GLU A 346 -23.98 -11.81 11.79
N ILE A 347 -24.87 -10.94 11.30
CA ILE A 347 -24.71 -9.50 11.35
C ILE A 347 -25.22 -8.98 12.68
N VAL A 348 -24.39 -8.21 13.37
CA VAL A 348 -24.69 -7.61 14.66
C VAL A 348 -24.67 -6.09 14.59
N LEU A 349 -25.49 -5.47 15.43
CA LEU A 349 -25.49 -4.03 15.68
C LEU A 349 -25.34 -3.80 17.18
N ASP A 350 -24.17 -3.30 17.59
CA ASP A 350 -23.96 -2.80 18.94
C ASP A 350 -24.74 -1.49 19.08
N ALA A 351 -25.53 -1.33 20.15
CA ALA A 351 -26.31 -0.11 20.40
C ALA A 351 -25.42 1.14 20.58
N THR A 352 -24.12 0.95 20.81
CA THR A 352 -23.11 2.02 20.93
C THR A 352 -22.31 2.24 19.64
N ASP A 353 -22.60 1.50 18.56
CA ASP A 353 -22.00 1.72 17.23
C ASP A 353 -22.36 3.13 16.72
N PRO A 354 -21.39 4.02 16.47
CA PRO A 354 -21.67 5.37 15.97
C PRO A 354 -22.19 5.38 14.53
N TYR A 355 -22.09 4.26 13.81
CA TYR A 355 -22.59 4.10 12.44
C TYR A 355 -23.63 2.96 12.37
N PRO A 356 -24.79 3.12 13.03
CA PRO A 356 -25.80 2.07 13.09
C PRO A 356 -26.41 1.74 11.72
N GLU A 357 -26.31 2.65 10.76
CA GLU A 357 -26.74 2.49 9.36
C GLU A 357 -25.55 2.38 8.39
N GLY A 358 -24.34 2.24 8.92
CA GLY A 358 -23.10 2.29 8.14
C GLY A 358 -22.83 3.67 7.53
N PHE A 359 -21.96 3.71 6.52
CA PHE A 359 -21.59 4.90 5.77
C PHE A 359 -21.25 4.59 4.31
N ARG A 360 -21.20 5.63 3.49
CA ARG A 360 -20.77 5.56 2.08
C ARG A 360 -19.68 6.60 1.85
N ARG A 361 -18.49 6.16 1.46
CA ARG A 361 -17.50 7.08 0.87
C ARG A 361 -17.65 7.10 -0.64
N ALA A 362 -17.68 8.30 -1.21
CA ALA A 362 -17.69 8.51 -2.65
C ALA A 362 -16.33 8.13 -3.24
N TRP A 363 -16.08 6.83 -3.46
CA TRP A 363 -14.93 6.35 -4.22
C TRP A 363 -15.17 6.34 -5.74
N LEU A 364 -16.37 6.71 -6.20
CA LEU A 364 -16.81 6.62 -7.59
C LEU A 364 -17.74 7.79 -7.98
N SER A 365 -17.24 9.03 -7.95
CA SER A 365 -17.68 10.13 -8.83
C SER A 365 -16.88 11.39 -8.54
N VAL A 366 -15.80 11.63 -9.28
CA VAL A 366 -15.35 13.01 -9.52
C VAL A 366 -15.80 13.33 -10.94
N PRO A 367 -16.83 14.18 -11.14
CA PRO A 367 -17.01 14.81 -12.43
C PRO A 367 -15.84 15.78 -12.61
N GLU A 368 -15.18 15.74 -13.77
CA GLU A 368 -14.33 16.84 -14.21
C GLU A 368 -15.20 18.10 -14.26
N ALA A 369 -15.12 18.93 -13.21
CA ALA A 369 -15.74 20.24 -13.17
C ALA A 369 -14.67 21.29 -13.46
N ASP A 370 -14.98 22.08 -14.48
CA ASP A 370 -14.21 23.20 -15.01
C ASP A 370 -13.54 24.05 -13.91
N HIS A 371 -12.26 24.36 -14.09
CA HIS A 371 -11.36 24.97 -13.09
C HIS A 371 -11.73 26.40 -12.63
N ARG A 372 -12.92 26.93 -12.98
CA ARG A 372 -13.35 28.30 -12.67
C ARG A 372 -14.41 28.39 -11.55
N ASP A 373 -15.15 27.34 -11.24
CA ASP A 373 -16.19 27.38 -10.18
C ASP A 373 -15.68 27.03 -8.77
N ILE A 374 -14.48 26.44 -8.67
CA ILE A 374 -13.87 26.03 -7.40
C ILE A 374 -13.51 27.24 -6.50
N TYR A 375 -13.34 28.43 -7.08
CA TYR A 375 -13.02 29.64 -6.30
C TYR A 375 -14.25 30.26 -5.61
N GLN A 376 -15.47 29.97 -6.08
CA GLN A 376 -16.70 30.53 -5.50
C GLN A 376 -17.46 29.53 -4.61
N ALA A 377 -17.32 28.22 -4.84
CA ALA A 377 -17.91 27.19 -3.98
C ALA A 377 -17.14 26.98 -2.65
N LYS A 378 -15.83 27.31 -2.61
CA LYS A 378 -14.97 27.19 -1.41
C LYS A 378 -15.37 28.06 -0.21
N ARG A 379 -16.37 28.95 -0.35
CA ARG A 379 -16.87 29.81 0.73
C ARG A 379 -18.16 29.35 1.38
N ARG A 380 -18.82 28.28 0.89
CA ARG A 380 -20.15 27.85 1.38
C ARG A 380 -20.26 26.39 1.83
N ALA A 381 -19.23 25.55 1.67
CA ALA A 381 -19.30 24.12 2.01
C ALA A 381 -18.20 23.68 3.00
N ASN A 382 -17.98 24.45 4.07
CA ASN A 382 -17.21 24.02 5.24
C ASN A 382 -18.18 23.48 6.31
N SER A 383 -18.78 22.32 6.04
CA SER A 383 -19.41 21.47 7.04
C SER A 383 -19.57 20.07 6.43
N ASP A 384 -18.95 19.11 7.08
CA ASP A 384 -19.18 17.66 6.97
C ASP A 384 -18.60 16.95 5.73
N VAL A 385 -17.43 16.32 5.91
CA VAL A 385 -17.17 14.87 5.70
C VAL A 385 -15.74 14.58 6.20
N HIS A 386 -15.61 13.67 7.19
CA HIS A 386 -14.32 13.17 7.70
C HIS A 386 -14.00 11.74 7.24
N LEU A 387 -12.70 11.52 7.09
CA LEU A 387 -11.98 10.32 6.64
C LEU A 387 -11.54 9.47 7.86
N GLY A 388 -11.38 8.16 7.68
CA GLY A 388 -10.89 7.23 8.71
C GLY A 388 -11.41 5.80 8.58
N ASP A 389 -10.75 4.98 7.75
CA ASP A 389 -10.72 3.52 7.88
C ASP A 389 -9.41 3.17 8.59
N VAL A 390 -9.47 2.62 9.81
CA VAL A 390 -8.55 1.63 10.42
C VAL A 390 -9.16 1.27 11.79
N LEU A 391 -9.75 0.07 11.93
CA LEU A 391 -10.04 -0.50 13.25
C LEU A 391 -9.71 -2.00 13.29
N ALA A 392 -8.56 -2.31 13.88
CA ALA A 392 -8.36 -3.54 14.62
C ALA A 392 -8.73 -3.27 16.09
N VAL A 393 -9.81 -3.85 16.62
CA VAL A 393 -10.18 -3.73 18.03
C VAL A 393 -10.18 -5.09 18.72
N ASN A 394 -9.49 -5.10 19.86
CA ASN A 394 -9.26 -6.20 20.80
C ASN A 394 -10.46 -7.15 21.04
N GLU A 395 -10.40 -8.32 20.43
CA GLU A 395 -10.85 -9.55 21.06
C GLU A 395 -9.59 -10.36 21.39
N LEU A 396 -9.18 -10.42 22.67
CA LEU A 396 -8.38 -11.47 23.34
C LEU A 396 -8.03 -10.93 24.73
N GLY A 397 -8.57 -11.56 25.78
CA GLY A 397 -8.56 -11.09 27.16
C GLY A 397 -7.19 -10.99 27.86
N LEU A 398 -6.30 -10.12 27.38
CA LEU A 398 -5.03 -9.76 28.04
C LEU A 398 -5.11 -8.42 28.80
N PHE A 399 -6.02 -7.52 28.43
CA PHE A 399 -6.32 -6.29 29.16
C PHE A 399 -7.83 -6.18 29.39
N ARG A 400 -8.25 -5.69 30.56
CA ARG A 400 -9.68 -5.53 30.91
C ARG A 400 -10.35 -4.60 29.89
N ARG A 401 -11.61 -4.90 29.54
CA ARG A 401 -12.42 -4.07 28.64
C ARG A 401 -12.36 -2.60 29.10
N PRO A 402 -12.05 -1.63 28.22
CA PRO A 402 -12.08 -0.22 28.57
C PRO A 402 -13.50 0.18 28.99
N SER A 403 -13.61 1.15 29.90
CA SER A 403 -14.88 1.60 30.45
C SER A 403 -15.69 2.42 29.43
N HIS A 404 -16.98 2.62 29.71
CA HIS A 404 -17.91 3.34 28.81
C HIS A 404 -17.45 4.78 28.51
N ALA A 405 -16.77 5.45 29.43
CA ALA A 405 -16.25 6.80 29.24
C ALA A 405 -14.92 6.83 28.43
N THR A 406 -14.11 5.77 28.47
CA THR A 406 -12.98 5.58 27.52
C THR A 406 -13.46 5.43 26.07
N ARG A 407 -14.62 4.80 25.85
CA ARG A 407 -15.23 4.68 24.50
C ARG A 407 -15.83 6.00 24.00
N ARG A 408 -16.50 6.76 24.88
CA ARG A 408 -17.00 8.12 24.55
C ARG A 408 -15.90 9.08 24.14
N PHE A 409 -14.75 8.98 24.79
CA PHE A 409 -13.60 9.82 24.45
C PHE A 409 -13.00 9.51 23.08
N TYR A 410 -12.92 8.23 22.72
CA TYR A 410 -12.44 7.79 21.41
C TYR A 410 -13.25 8.39 20.25
N VAL A 411 -14.57 8.52 20.45
CA VAL A 411 -15.48 9.16 19.50
C VAL A 411 -15.33 10.68 19.51
N SER A 412 -14.94 11.28 20.65
CA SER A 412 -14.77 12.73 20.80
C SER A 412 -13.45 13.27 20.26
N LEU A 413 -12.34 12.54 20.37
CA LEU A 413 -11.03 12.99 19.87
C LEU A 413 -10.94 12.91 18.33
N LEU A 414 -11.78 12.08 17.70
CA LEU A 414 -11.98 12.06 16.25
C LEU A 414 -12.93 13.16 15.76
N ASN A 415 -13.75 13.74 16.64
CA ASN A 415 -14.77 14.74 16.31
C ASN A 415 -14.43 16.18 16.75
N GLY A 416 -13.41 16.40 17.59
CA GLY A 416 -13.09 17.71 18.18
C GLY A 416 -11.64 18.14 17.97
N GLY A 417 -11.36 18.82 16.87
CA GLY A 417 -10.02 19.30 16.51
C GLY A 417 -10.01 20.32 15.37
N SER A 418 -10.92 21.30 15.40
CA SER A 418 -10.84 22.51 14.58
C SER A 418 -10.31 23.66 15.43
N GLU A 419 -8.99 23.81 15.50
CA GLU A 419 -8.21 25.06 15.68
C GLU A 419 -6.82 24.71 16.23
N GLY A 420 -5.79 24.97 15.42
CA GLY A 420 -4.38 24.73 15.79
C GLY A 420 -3.66 23.70 14.90
N TYR A 421 -3.57 23.96 13.60
CA TYR A 421 -2.51 23.35 12.79
C TYR A 421 -1.17 23.91 13.26
N VAL A 422 -0.53 23.23 14.22
CA VAL A 422 0.92 23.21 14.29
C VAL A 422 1.36 22.10 13.35
N THR A 423 1.63 22.46 12.10
CA THR A 423 2.46 21.67 11.20
C THR A 423 3.81 21.43 11.87
N TYR A 424 3.97 20.29 12.55
CA TYR A 424 5.30 19.73 12.70
C TYR A 424 5.67 19.13 11.34
N HIS A 425 6.41 19.93 10.57
CA HIS A 425 7.38 19.44 9.60
C HIS A 425 8.42 18.59 10.35
N GLY A 426 8.03 17.39 10.76
CA GLY A 426 8.98 16.31 10.94
C GLY A 426 9.30 15.79 9.55
N HIS A 427 10.36 16.33 8.94
CA HIS A 427 10.98 15.74 7.76
C HIS A 427 11.43 14.31 8.09
N GLN A 428 10.53 13.35 7.95
CA GLN A 428 10.85 12.06 7.41
C GLN A 428 9.92 11.92 6.22
N THR A 429 10.51 12.04 5.04
CA THR A 429 9.93 11.54 3.81
C THR A 429 9.27 10.19 4.10
N PRO A 430 8.09 9.88 3.52
CA PRO A 430 7.65 8.49 3.47
C PRO A 430 8.86 7.67 3.05
N THR A 431 9.08 6.51 3.69
CA THR A 431 10.13 5.62 3.19
C THR A 431 9.65 5.21 1.82
N THR A 432 10.06 5.97 0.79
CA THR A 432 9.58 5.79 -0.57
C THR A 432 9.89 4.36 -0.91
N ALA A 433 8.86 3.61 -1.29
CA ALA A 433 9.02 2.29 -1.85
C ALA A 433 10.16 2.37 -2.88
N MET A 434 11.31 1.74 -2.59
CA MET A 434 12.41 1.74 -3.54
C MET A 434 11.88 1.15 -4.83
N SER A 435 11.90 1.93 -5.91
CA SER A 435 11.59 1.44 -7.24
C SER A 435 12.48 0.23 -7.53
N SER A 436 11.88 -0.95 -7.62
CA SER A 436 12.61 -2.18 -7.83
C SER A 436 12.98 -2.30 -9.31
N ILE A 437 14.22 -2.72 -9.60
CA ILE A 437 14.60 -3.02 -10.99
C ILE A 437 13.94 -4.34 -11.40
N THR A 438 13.24 -4.30 -12.53
CA THR A 438 12.59 -5.43 -13.18
C THR A 438 13.04 -5.53 -14.64
N SER A 439 12.76 -6.65 -15.30
CA SER A 439 12.98 -6.79 -16.74
C SER A 439 12.15 -5.84 -17.60
N GLU A 440 11.12 -5.20 -17.02
CA GLU A 440 10.25 -4.25 -17.74
C GLU A 440 10.83 -2.83 -17.74
N ASN A 441 11.44 -2.40 -16.63
CA ASN A 441 12.03 -1.07 -16.51
C ASN A 441 13.53 -1.03 -16.84
N PHE A 442 14.22 -2.18 -16.89
CA PHE A 442 15.61 -2.29 -17.30
C PHE A 442 15.73 -3.06 -18.60
N LEU A 443 15.91 -2.32 -19.69
CA LEU A 443 15.78 -2.81 -21.06
C LEU A 443 17.06 -3.48 -21.57
N ALA A 444 18.23 -2.89 -21.31
CA ALA A 444 19.50 -3.40 -21.82
C ALA A 444 20.74 -2.83 -21.13
N VAL A 445 21.86 -3.52 -21.28
CA VAL A 445 23.21 -2.98 -21.06
C VAL A 445 23.95 -2.96 -22.38
N ALA A 446 24.55 -1.81 -22.72
CA ALA A 446 25.28 -1.59 -23.96
C ALA A 446 26.71 -1.08 -23.70
N LEU A 447 27.66 -1.52 -24.53
CA LEU A 447 29.04 -1.06 -24.49
C LEU A 447 29.36 -0.22 -25.73
N ILE A 448 29.78 1.02 -25.49
CA ILE A 448 30.24 1.95 -26.52
C ILE A 448 31.70 2.29 -26.27
N ILE A 449 32.49 2.36 -27.34
CA ILE A 449 33.88 2.83 -27.30
C ILE A 449 34.07 4.00 -28.26
N ASN A 450 34.96 4.92 -27.93
CA ASN A 450 35.40 5.95 -28.86
C ASN A 450 36.85 5.69 -29.30
N ARG A 451 37.11 5.76 -30.61
CA ARG A 451 38.43 5.52 -31.21
C ARG A 451 38.94 6.83 -31.84
N SER A 452 40.23 7.11 -31.70
CA SER A 452 40.83 8.36 -32.15
C SER A 452 40.75 8.62 -33.65
N ARG A 453 40.73 7.57 -34.49
CA ARG A 453 40.65 7.69 -35.96
C ARG A 453 39.28 7.29 -36.54
N ASP A 454 38.70 6.22 -36.02
CA ASP A 454 37.49 5.62 -36.59
C ASP A 454 36.18 6.15 -35.96
N GLY A 455 36.27 7.02 -34.95
CA GLY A 455 35.11 7.56 -34.24
C GLY A 455 34.44 6.56 -33.27
N PRO A 456 33.21 6.86 -32.83
CA PRO A 456 32.48 6.04 -31.86
C PRO A 456 31.98 4.73 -32.49
N ALA A 457 31.97 3.67 -31.70
CA ALA A 457 31.51 2.35 -32.12
C ALA A 457 30.61 1.70 -31.06
N PHE A 458 29.49 1.14 -31.49
CA PHE A 458 28.59 0.34 -30.67
C PHE A 458 29.07 -1.12 -30.66
N VAL A 459 29.70 -1.54 -29.57
CA VAL A 459 30.42 -2.83 -29.53
C VAL A 459 29.47 -3.99 -29.30
N PHE A 460 28.67 -3.94 -28.24
CA PHE A 460 27.83 -5.05 -27.80
C PHE A 460 26.64 -4.56 -26.96
N HIS A 461 25.54 -5.32 -26.96
CA HIS A 461 24.45 -5.13 -26.01
C HIS A 461 23.84 -6.46 -25.59
N HIS A 462 23.19 -6.47 -24.44
CA HIS A 462 22.38 -7.58 -23.97
C HIS A 462 21.11 -7.02 -23.30
N PRO A 463 19.90 -7.58 -23.53
CA PRO A 463 19.58 -8.79 -24.31
C PRO A 463 19.77 -8.61 -25.82
N PRO A 464 19.82 -9.70 -26.62
CA PRO A 464 19.97 -9.62 -28.07
C PRO A 464 18.79 -8.91 -28.75
N ASP A 465 17.55 -9.16 -28.33
CA ASP A 465 16.38 -8.49 -28.91
C ASP A 465 15.86 -7.44 -27.92
N VAL A 466 16.03 -6.15 -28.25
CA VAL A 466 15.55 -5.01 -27.45
C VAL A 466 14.45 -4.31 -28.24
N GLN A 467 13.20 -4.61 -27.87
CA GLN A 467 12.02 -4.13 -28.57
C GLN A 467 11.84 -2.61 -28.44
N PRO A 468 11.29 -1.91 -29.46
CA PRO A 468 10.93 -0.50 -29.36
C PRO A 468 9.86 -0.29 -28.28
N VAL A 469 10.02 0.75 -27.46
CA VAL A 469 9.00 1.12 -26.47
C VAL A 469 7.94 1.97 -27.17
N THR A 470 6.75 1.42 -27.42
CA THR A 470 5.62 2.16 -27.98
C THR A 470 4.77 2.77 -26.88
N ASN A 471 4.82 4.10 -26.72
CA ASN A 471 3.80 4.83 -25.98
C ASN A 471 2.55 4.97 -26.88
N HIS A 472 1.43 4.35 -26.52
CA HIS A 472 0.13 4.69 -27.11
C HIS A 472 -0.21 6.17 -26.77
N PRO A 473 -0.70 6.98 -27.71
CA PRO A 473 -1.04 8.38 -27.44
C PRO A 473 -2.49 8.50 -26.95
N GLU A 474 -2.68 8.94 -25.71
CA GLU A 474 -3.81 9.77 -25.32
C GLU A 474 -3.26 11.00 -24.59
N GLN A 475 -3.03 12.09 -25.33
CA GLN A 475 -3.29 13.49 -24.94
C GLN A 475 -2.85 14.44 -26.09
N PRO A 476 -3.70 15.41 -26.51
CA PRO A 476 -3.30 16.43 -27.45
C PRO A 476 -2.35 17.42 -26.75
N VAL A 477 -1.16 17.61 -27.31
CA VAL A 477 -0.20 18.61 -26.83
C VAL A 477 -0.68 19.98 -27.31
N GLU A 478 -1.11 20.83 -26.38
CA GLU A 478 -1.22 22.27 -26.63
C GLU A 478 0.16 22.82 -26.96
N SER A 479 0.21 23.56 -28.06
CA SER A 479 1.39 24.27 -28.54
C SER A 479 1.78 25.39 -27.58
N SER A 480 2.99 25.31 -27.03
CA SER A 480 3.74 26.49 -26.60
C SER A 480 5.18 26.34 -27.04
N ASP A 481 5.64 27.33 -27.80
CA ASP A 481 6.96 27.47 -28.42
C ASP A 481 8.10 27.32 -27.40
N GLU A 482 9.17 26.60 -27.78
CA GLU A 482 10.55 27.11 -27.82
C GLU A 482 11.52 26.02 -28.35
N ASP A 483 12.50 26.47 -29.13
CA ASP A 483 13.42 25.72 -29.99
C ASP A 483 14.19 24.58 -29.28
N GLY A 484 13.92 23.31 -29.64
CA GLY A 484 14.69 22.15 -29.14
C GLY A 484 14.64 20.85 -29.96
N ASP A 485 13.53 20.53 -30.62
CA ASP A 485 13.24 19.12 -31.00
C ASP A 485 13.33 18.77 -32.50
N ILE A 486 14.21 19.42 -33.26
CA ILE A 486 14.47 19.04 -34.67
C ILE A 486 15.29 17.73 -34.77
N LEU A 487 16.05 17.37 -33.73
CA LEU A 487 16.91 16.17 -33.75
C LEU A 487 16.12 14.87 -33.49
N LEU A 488 15.17 14.89 -32.56
CA LEU A 488 14.33 13.73 -32.18
C LEU A 488 13.40 13.30 -33.33
N GLN A 489 12.83 14.26 -34.06
CA GLN A 489 11.97 13.99 -35.21
C GLN A 489 12.70 13.35 -36.40
N ARG A 490 14.03 13.56 -36.52
CA ARG A 490 14.87 12.91 -37.54
C ARG A 490 15.33 11.50 -37.15
N LEU A 491 15.46 11.22 -35.85
CA LEU A 491 15.91 9.92 -35.33
C LEU A 491 14.80 8.87 -35.25
N ALA A 492 13.54 9.31 -35.13
CA ALA A 492 12.36 8.44 -34.96
C ALA A 492 11.66 8.04 -36.28
N GLN A 493 12.20 8.36 -37.46
CA GLN A 493 11.55 7.99 -38.72
C GLN A 493 11.56 6.45 -38.91
N PRO A 494 10.38 5.78 -38.96
CA PRO A 494 10.32 4.40 -39.36
C PRO A 494 10.66 4.30 -40.85
N MET A 495 11.55 3.38 -41.21
CA MET A 495 11.66 2.91 -42.60
C MET A 495 10.34 2.22 -42.99
N SER A 496 9.37 3.00 -43.45
CA SER A 496 8.12 2.49 -44.02
C SER A 496 7.90 3.00 -45.44
N ARG A 497 8.95 3.42 -46.16
CA ARG A 497 8.79 3.93 -47.53
C ARG A 497 9.46 3.14 -48.67
N ASP A 498 10.35 2.19 -48.42
CA ASP A 498 11.05 1.47 -49.51
C ASP A 498 11.12 -0.07 -49.29
N ILE A 499 10.03 -0.70 -48.83
CA ILE A 499 9.92 -2.17 -48.86
C ILE A 499 8.56 -2.56 -49.47
N THR A 500 8.52 -2.63 -50.79
CA THR A 500 7.49 -3.34 -51.54
C THR A 500 7.96 -4.77 -51.80
N ALA A 501 7.86 -5.62 -50.78
CA ALA A 501 7.90 -7.07 -50.99
C ALA A 501 6.47 -7.52 -51.31
N THR A 502 6.31 -8.00 -52.54
CA THR A 502 5.16 -8.77 -53.01
C THR A 502 4.99 -10.02 -52.15
N ASP A 503 4.08 -9.98 -51.17
CA ASP A 503 3.21 -11.12 -50.88
C ASP A 503 2.02 -10.68 -50.01
N GLY A 504 0.84 -11.20 -50.31
CA GLY A 504 -0.37 -10.86 -49.58
C GLY A 504 -0.46 -11.59 -48.24
N GLY A 505 -0.75 -10.86 -47.16
CA GLY A 505 -1.12 -11.43 -45.87
C GLY A 505 -0.66 -10.60 -44.68
N GLY A 506 -1.60 -10.21 -43.81
CA GLY A 506 -1.37 -9.27 -42.70
C GLY A 506 -0.21 -9.60 -41.76
N SER A 507 0.55 -8.57 -41.39
CA SER A 507 1.73 -8.71 -40.52
C SER A 507 1.48 -8.13 -39.13
N LYS A 508 1.26 -9.02 -38.16
CA LYS A 508 1.71 -8.83 -36.78
C LYS A 508 3.24 -8.84 -36.81
N HIS A 509 3.91 -7.89 -36.15
CA HIS A 509 5.37 -7.82 -36.01
C HIS A 509 5.97 -9.20 -35.65
N ARG A 510 6.53 -9.89 -36.66
CA ARG A 510 7.23 -11.16 -36.50
C ARG A 510 8.70 -10.86 -36.25
N HIS A 511 9.25 -11.38 -35.14
CA HIS A 511 10.68 -11.40 -34.81
C HIS A 511 11.54 -11.67 -36.07
N HIS A 512 12.43 -10.74 -36.41
CA HIS A 512 13.37 -10.90 -37.52
C HIS A 512 14.79 -11.11 -36.98
N ASP A 513 15.20 -12.38 -36.93
CA ASP A 513 16.54 -12.84 -36.50
C ASP A 513 17.55 -12.91 -37.67
N GLY A 514 17.10 -12.58 -38.89
CA GLY A 514 17.85 -12.71 -40.14
C GLY A 514 18.26 -11.37 -40.77
N HIS A 515 19.10 -11.45 -41.79
CA HIS A 515 19.57 -10.33 -42.60
C HIS A 515 18.47 -9.90 -43.58
N LEU A 516 18.28 -8.59 -43.76
CA LEU A 516 17.33 -8.03 -44.72
C LEU A 516 18.09 -7.30 -45.82
N MET A 517 17.73 -7.54 -47.08
CA MET A 517 18.23 -6.77 -48.20
C MET A 517 17.24 -5.66 -48.55
N THR A 518 17.70 -4.41 -48.54
CA THR A 518 16.91 -3.26 -48.99
C THR A 518 16.82 -3.20 -50.51
N GLU A 519 15.80 -2.53 -51.06
CA GLU A 519 15.64 -2.32 -52.52
C GLU A 519 16.87 -1.64 -53.16
N THR A 520 17.66 -0.92 -52.36
CA THR A 520 18.94 -0.29 -52.75
C THR A 520 20.15 -1.23 -52.69
N GLY A 521 19.96 -2.53 -52.43
CA GLY A 521 21.03 -3.53 -52.36
C GLY A 521 21.89 -3.48 -51.09
N SER A 522 21.48 -2.75 -50.06
CA SER A 522 22.20 -2.68 -48.77
C SER A 522 21.68 -3.71 -47.78
N GLN A 523 22.59 -4.47 -47.16
CA GLN A 523 22.32 -5.49 -46.15
C GLN A 523 22.08 -4.83 -44.78
N VAL A 524 20.85 -4.91 -44.30
CA VAL A 524 20.42 -4.47 -42.97
C VAL A 524 20.48 -5.66 -42.02
N VAL A 525 21.28 -5.52 -40.96
CA VAL A 525 21.47 -6.58 -39.96
C VAL A 525 20.72 -6.24 -38.68
N PRO A 526 20.14 -7.22 -37.98
CA PRO A 526 19.28 -6.98 -36.81
C PRO A 526 20.02 -6.30 -35.65
N TRP A 527 21.31 -6.55 -35.48
CA TRP A 527 22.13 -5.93 -34.42
C TRP A 527 22.56 -4.47 -34.70
N GLU A 528 22.11 -3.86 -35.79
CA GLU A 528 22.27 -2.42 -36.05
C GLU A 528 21.14 -1.56 -35.48
N ARG A 529 20.18 -2.17 -34.77
CA ARG A 529 19.12 -1.45 -34.05
C ARG A 529 19.00 -1.93 -32.60
N VAL A 530 18.76 -0.99 -31.69
CA VAL A 530 18.50 -1.25 -30.26
C VAL A 530 17.37 -0.33 -29.80
N ALA A 531 16.32 -0.91 -29.20
CA ALA A 531 15.12 -0.17 -28.74
C ALA A 531 14.48 0.70 -29.85
N GLY A 532 14.56 0.27 -31.11
CA GLY A 532 14.08 1.02 -32.28
C GLY A 532 15.07 2.01 -32.91
N PHE A 533 16.16 2.36 -32.22
CA PHE A 533 17.15 3.35 -32.68
C PHE A 533 18.34 2.70 -33.42
N PRO A 534 18.87 3.32 -34.49
CA PRO A 534 20.10 2.87 -35.14
C PRO A 534 21.32 2.94 -34.20
N THR A 535 22.12 1.88 -34.13
CA THR A 535 23.30 1.80 -33.25
C THR A 535 24.36 2.84 -33.58
N ARG A 536 24.46 3.26 -34.85
CA ARG A 536 25.37 4.34 -35.29
C ARG A 536 25.03 5.66 -34.60
N ASP A 537 23.75 6.00 -34.53
CA ASP A 537 23.28 7.25 -33.98
C ASP A 537 23.38 7.21 -32.44
N LEU A 538 23.00 6.07 -31.83
CA LEU A 538 23.23 5.82 -30.41
C LEU A 538 24.72 5.91 -30.02
N ALA A 539 25.63 5.36 -30.83
CA ALA A 539 27.07 5.45 -30.56
C ALA A 539 27.56 6.91 -30.53
N SER A 540 27.02 7.75 -31.42
CA SER A 540 27.35 9.18 -31.46
C SER A 540 26.83 9.91 -30.23
N ILE A 541 25.57 9.71 -29.86
CA ILE A 541 24.92 10.44 -28.76
C ILE A 541 25.42 9.95 -27.39
N LEU A 542 25.70 8.65 -27.24
CA LEU A 542 26.21 8.03 -26.01
C LEU A 542 27.74 8.13 -25.85
N THR A 543 28.37 9.05 -26.59
CA THR A 543 29.79 9.42 -26.47
C THR A 543 29.91 10.81 -25.84
N PRO A 544 29.73 10.93 -24.51
CA PRO A 544 29.75 12.23 -23.85
C PRO A 544 31.13 12.89 -23.85
N ALA A 545 31.12 14.22 -23.70
CA ALA A 545 32.34 15.01 -23.59
C ALA A 545 33.18 14.61 -22.36
N ARG A 546 34.49 14.90 -22.42
CA ARG A 546 35.46 14.58 -21.35
C ARG A 546 35.10 15.18 -19.98
N SER A 547 34.26 16.23 -19.94
CA SER A 547 33.72 16.82 -18.71
C SER A 547 32.92 15.83 -17.85
N TYR A 548 32.35 14.79 -18.47
CA TYR A 548 31.63 13.69 -17.80
C TYR A 548 32.54 12.54 -17.37
N HIS A 549 33.87 12.67 -17.52
CA HIS A 549 34.79 11.65 -17.05
C HIS A 549 34.62 11.38 -15.55
N LYS A 550 34.29 10.12 -15.20
CA LYS A 550 34.03 9.69 -13.81
C LYS A 550 32.88 10.45 -13.14
N LYS A 551 31.90 10.88 -13.92
CA LYS A 551 30.65 11.48 -13.42
C LYS A 551 29.46 10.71 -13.97
N LEU A 552 28.31 10.89 -13.34
CA LEU A 552 27.03 10.41 -13.84
C LEU A 552 26.75 11.10 -15.19
N PHE A 553 26.48 10.32 -16.22
CA PHE A 553 25.94 10.80 -17.49
C PHE A 553 24.53 10.23 -17.64
N GLN A 554 23.56 11.11 -17.86
CA GLN A 554 22.16 10.75 -18.04
C GLN A 554 21.66 11.41 -19.33
N LEU A 555 20.93 10.65 -20.13
CA LEU A 555 20.32 11.10 -21.38
C LEU A 555 18.92 10.51 -21.49
N SER A 556 17.93 11.35 -21.74
CA SER A 556 16.55 10.91 -22.00
C SER A 556 16.29 10.96 -23.50
N LEU A 557 15.78 9.86 -24.05
CA LEU A 557 15.35 9.64 -25.42
C LEU A 557 13.93 9.07 -25.37
N ASP A 558 12.92 9.89 -25.06
CA ASP A 558 11.53 9.47 -24.76
C ASP A 558 11.05 8.33 -25.69
N PRO A 559 10.78 7.10 -25.18
CA PRO A 559 10.57 6.72 -23.76
C PRO A 559 11.81 6.24 -22.98
N VAL A 560 12.96 6.13 -23.62
CA VAL A 560 14.16 5.45 -23.12
C VAL A 560 15.07 6.38 -22.31
N HIS A 561 15.50 5.95 -21.12
CA HIS A 561 16.48 6.65 -20.29
C HIS A 561 17.82 5.91 -20.28
N CYS A 562 18.90 6.59 -20.66
CA CYS A 562 20.26 6.05 -20.67
C CYS A 562 21.09 6.61 -19.51
N ILE A 563 21.69 5.72 -18.72
CA ILE A 563 22.56 6.08 -17.58
C ILE A 563 23.93 5.45 -17.76
N SER A 564 25.00 6.20 -17.48
CA SER A 564 26.36 5.65 -17.51
C SER A 564 27.37 6.38 -16.62
N TYR A 565 28.58 5.82 -16.52
CA TYR A 565 29.74 6.41 -15.84
C TYR A 565 30.96 6.41 -16.80
N PRO A 566 31.06 7.39 -17.72
CA PRO A 566 32.02 7.37 -18.81
C PRO A 566 33.49 7.41 -18.35
N ILE A 567 34.32 6.54 -18.94
CA ILE A 567 35.76 6.46 -18.64
C ILE A 567 36.56 6.89 -19.87
N HIS A 568 37.12 8.09 -19.81
CA HIS A 568 38.11 8.58 -20.78
C HIS A 568 39.53 8.16 -20.40
N VAL A 569 40.37 8.07 -21.42
CA VAL A 569 41.81 7.91 -21.28
C VAL A 569 42.36 9.07 -20.41
N PRO A 570 43.38 8.83 -19.56
CA PRO A 570 43.98 9.91 -18.77
C PRO A 570 44.66 10.98 -19.66
N GLU A 571 44.99 12.15 -19.10
CA GLU A 571 45.58 13.28 -19.85
C GLU A 571 46.91 12.95 -20.52
N ASN A 572 47.63 11.98 -19.97
CA ASN A 572 48.85 11.44 -20.56
C ASN A 572 48.63 10.64 -21.87
N GLY A 573 47.37 10.51 -22.33
CA GLY A 573 47.00 9.78 -23.54
C GLY A 573 47.23 8.28 -23.48
N LYS A 574 47.54 7.72 -22.29
CA LYS A 574 47.92 6.30 -22.11
C LYS A 574 47.11 5.66 -20.99
N TRP A 575 46.50 4.51 -21.30
CA TRP A 575 45.77 3.70 -20.31
C TRP A 575 46.68 3.10 -19.23
N LYS A 576 47.90 2.69 -19.61
CA LYS A 576 48.88 2.11 -18.68
C LYS A 576 49.46 3.17 -17.74
N ARG A 577 49.40 2.92 -16.43
CA ARG A 577 50.13 3.71 -15.42
C ARG A 577 51.59 3.27 -15.42
N HIS A 578 52.52 4.16 -15.74
CA HIS A 578 53.94 3.92 -15.46
C HIS A 578 54.17 3.88 -13.95
N LYS A 579 54.80 2.80 -13.46
CA LYS A 579 55.35 2.74 -12.09
C LYS A 579 56.36 3.89 -11.96
N LYS A 580 56.05 4.94 -11.20
CA LYS A 580 57.07 5.93 -10.81
C LYS A 580 58.10 5.20 -9.95
N SER A 581 59.28 4.96 -10.49
CA SER A 581 60.48 4.66 -9.69
C SER A 581 60.68 5.82 -8.71
N LYS A 582 60.38 5.59 -7.43
CA LYS A 582 60.75 6.53 -6.37
C LYS A 582 62.27 6.43 -6.19
N LYS A 583 62.98 7.47 -6.62
CA LYS A 583 64.35 7.76 -6.16
C LYS A 583 64.35 7.77 -4.63
N ALA A 584 65.29 7.02 -4.05
CA ALA A 584 65.58 7.03 -2.63
C ALA A 584 66.02 8.44 -2.16
N LYS A 585 65.45 8.90 -1.05
CA LYS A 585 66.08 9.88 -0.15
C LYS A 585 65.66 9.55 1.28
N ALA A 586 66.65 9.55 2.17
CA ALA A 586 66.68 8.96 3.50
C ALA A 586 65.67 9.54 4.53
N PRO A 587 65.38 8.81 5.62
CA PRO A 587 64.36 9.17 6.61
C PRO A 587 64.92 10.02 7.76
N ARG A 588 64.07 10.83 8.39
CA ARG A 588 64.28 11.39 9.74
C ARG A 588 63.11 11.01 10.65
N GLN A 589 63.47 10.70 11.88
CA GLN A 589 62.79 9.92 12.92
C GLN A 589 61.74 10.69 13.73
N SER A 590 60.77 9.94 14.27
CA SER A 590 60.34 9.86 15.69
C SER A 590 59.28 8.74 15.77
N GLU A 591 59.60 7.55 16.31
CA GLU A 591 59.41 7.10 17.72
C GLU A 591 57.92 6.78 18.03
N GLU A 592 57.44 5.64 18.57
CA GLU A 592 57.94 4.39 19.21
C GLU A 592 56.80 3.33 19.04
N ASN A 593 57.02 2.07 18.62
CA ASN A 593 57.46 0.85 19.34
C ASN A 593 56.55 0.32 20.48
N LEU A 594 55.97 -0.89 20.28
CA LEU A 594 56.25 -2.10 21.07
C LEU A 594 55.54 -3.35 20.48
N ALA A 595 56.36 -4.32 20.03
CA ALA A 595 56.03 -5.74 19.79
C ALA A 595 56.30 -6.56 21.09
N PRO A 596 56.08 -7.90 21.15
CA PRO A 596 57.12 -8.88 20.72
C PRO A 596 56.56 -10.23 20.15
N HIS A 597 57.11 -10.74 19.02
CA HIS A 597 58.06 -11.88 18.86
C HIS A 597 57.50 -13.32 18.88
N GLU A 598 57.85 -14.11 17.85
CA GLU A 598 58.66 -15.37 17.89
C GLU A 598 58.75 -15.99 16.46
N THR A 599 59.87 -15.89 15.71
CA THR A 599 61.08 -16.76 15.53
C THR A 599 60.94 -18.14 14.82
N GLU A 600 61.45 -18.18 13.56
CA GLU A 600 62.27 -19.24 12.88
C GLU A 600 61.69 -20.62 12.42
N PRO A 601 62.31 -21.39 11.46
CA PRO A 601 63.14 -21.08 10.26
C PRO A 601 62.77 -21.99 9.00
N PRO A 602 63.65 -22.47 8.06
CA PRO A 602 63.45 -22.29 6.60
C PRO A 602 63.49 -23.58 5.68
N THR A 603 63.42 -23.36 4.34
CA THR A 603 63.84 -24.22 3.17
C THR A 603 63.04 -25.47 2.74
N PRO A 604 63.16 -26.02 1.49
CA PRO A 604 63.88 -25.56 0.29
C PRO A 604 63.07 -25.55 -1.06
N SER A 605 63.64 -24.81 -2.03
CA SER A 605 63.88 -25.12 -3.46
C SER A 605 63.10 -26.23 -4.18
N VAL A 606 62.68 -25.99 -5.44
CA VAL A 606 63.21 -26.68 -6.64
C VAL A 606 62.91 -25.84 -7.90
N VAL A 607 63.98 -25.58 -8.64
CA VAL A 607 64.09 -25.02 -9.99
C VAL A 607 63.80 -26.14 -11.01
N ILE A 608 63.03 -25.88 -12.07
CA ILE A 608 63.28 -26.53 -13.38
C ILE A 608 63.21 -25.48 -14.50
N SER A 609 64.25 -25.56 -15.29
CA SER A 609 64.79 -24.73 -16.35
C SER A 609 64.25 -25.03 -17.76
N SER A 610 64.34 -24.04 -18.65
CA SER A 610 64.91 -24.14 -20.02
C SER A 610 64.85 -22.73 -20.63
N GLU A 611 65.97 -22.01 -20.76
CA GLU A 611 66.90 -22.02 -21.92
C GLU A 611 66.20 -21.86 -23.27
N SER A 612 66.66 -21.08 -24.24
CA SER A 612 67.53 -19.91 -24.38
C SER A 612 67.50 -19.58 -25.89
N ALA A 613 67.52 -18.31 -26.28
CA ALA A 613 68.12 -17.88 -27.55
C ALA A 613 68.37 -16.38 -27.52
N LYS A 614 69.63 -16.03 -27.79
CA LYS A 614 70.26 -14.71 -27.78
C LYS A 614 70.13 -14.00 -29.14
N ASP A 615 70.37 -12.68 -29.04
CA ASP A 615 71.08 -11.80 -29.98
C ASP A 615 70.35 -11.22 -31.21
N LYS A 616 70.20 -9.89 -31.15
CA LYS A 616 70.90 -8.86 -31.94
C LYS A 616 70.04 -7.80 -32.64
N ASP A 617 70.55 -6.58 -32.45
CA ASP A 617 70.50 -5.40 -33.30
C ASP A 617 69.20 -4.58 -33.41
N GLY A 618 69.34 -3.34 -32.94
CA GLY A 618 68.39 -2.26 -33.10
C GLY A 618 68.30 -1.81 -34.55
N LYS A 619 67.06 -1.75 -35.04
CA LYS A 619 66.52 -0.73 -35.96
C LYS A 619 65.09 -1.13 -36.27
N LYS A 620 64.14 -0.72 -35.43
CA LYS A 620 62.71 -0.74 -35.80
C LYS A 620 61.87 0.19 -34.92
N ASP A 621 62.38 1.39 -34.64
CA ASP A 621 61.62 2.41 -33.90
C ASP A 621 60.51 3.10 -34.73
N ASP A 622 60.27 2.71 -35.98
CA ASP A 622 59.24 3.35 -36.85
C ASP A 622 58.09 2.42 -37.27
N LEU A 623 57.98 1.19 -36.74
CA LEU A 623 56.88 0.26 -37.10
C LEU A 623 56.00 -0.19 -35.92
N ASP A 624 56.22 0.34 -34.71
CA ASP A 624 55.47 -0.03 -33.49
C ASP A 624 54.38 0.98 -33.08
N GLU A 625 54.09 2.02 -33.88
CA GLU A 625 53.00 2.95 -33.57
C GLU A 625 51.59 2.36 -33.73
N GLU A 626 51.43 1.23 -34.45
CA GLU A 626 50.13 0.57 -34.64
C GLU A 626 49.67 -0.33 -33.47
N LYS A 627 50.53 -0.60 -32.49
CA LYS A 627 50.17 -1.42 -31.30
C LYS A 627 49.69 -0.62 -30.09
N ARG A 628 49.33 0.66 -30.25
CA ARG A 628 48.72 1.46 -29.19
C ARG A 628 47.19 1.32 -29.23
N SER A 629 46.55 1.15 -28.07
CA SER A 629 45.10 1.24 -27.94
C SER A 629 44.61 2.60 -28.44
N SER A 630 44.03 2.66 -29.64
CA SER A 630 43.42 3.87 -30.21
C SER A 630 42.12 4.28 -29.51
N MET A 631 41.64 3.48 -28.55
CA MET A 631 40.49 3.80 -27.71
C MET A 631 40.77 4.99 -26.79
N THR A 632 39.99 6.05 -26.94
CA THR A 632 40.05 7.28 -26.14
C THR A 632 39.03 7.29 -25.00
N MET A 633 37.98 6.46 -25.10
CA MET A 633 36.92 6.33 -24.09
C MET A 633 36.23 4.97 -24.22
N PHE A 634 35.75 4.44 -23.09
CA PHE A 634 34.70 3.42 -23.08
C PHE A 634 33.55 3.86 -22.16
N ASN A 635 32.33 3.50 -22.54
CA ASN A 635 31.10 3.84 -21.85
C ASN A 635 30.20 2.60 -21.77
N LEU A 636 29.98 2.10 -20.56
CA LEU A 636 29.00 1.05 -20.29
C LEU A 636 27.67 1.72 -19.91
N VAL A 637 26.70 1.65 -20.81
CA VAL A 637 25.40 2.33 -20.72
C VAL A 637 24.32 1.35 -20.28
N PHE A 638 23.53 1.77 -19.30
CA PHE A 638 22.37 1.06 -18.79
C PHE A 638 21.13 1.76 -19.37
N ILE A 639 20.30 1.01 -20.08
CA ILE A 639 19.13 1.50 -20.81
C ILE A 639 17.88 1.12 -20.02
N LEU A 640 17.09 2.12 -19.64
CA LEU A 640 15.92 2.01 -18.77
C LEU A 640 14.65 2.53 -19.44
N ASN A 641 13.51 2.11 -18.92
CA ASN A 641 12.18 2.64 -19.19
C ASN A 641 11.45 2.92 -17.86
N PRO A 642 11.88 3.94 -17.10
CA PRO A 642 11.30 4.24 -15.80
C PRO A 642 9.91 4.89 -15.93
N LYS A 643 9.02 4.62 -14.98
CA LYS A 643 7.78 5.39 -14.82
C LYS A 643 8.11 6.82 -14.39
N LYS A 644 7.34 7.82 -14.86
CA LYS A 644 7.59 9.25 -14.58
C LYS A 644 7.72 9.61 -13.09
N SER A 645 7.11 8.84 -12.18
CA SER A 645 7.16 9.05 -10.72
C SER A 645 8.41 8.50 -10.03
N GLU A 646 9.14 7.57 -10.65
CA GLU A 646 10.17 6.74 -10.00
C GLU A 646 11.60 6.94 -10.56
N ASP A 647 11.75 7.78 -11.58
CA ASP A 647 12.99 7.90 -12.38
C ASP A 647 14.22 8.24 -11.52
N LYS A 648 14.12 9.23 -10.64
CA LYS A 648 15.28 9.72 -9.86
C LYS A 648 15.83 8.68 -8.87
N GLU A 649 14.95 7.99 -8.14
CA GLU A 649 15.36 7.00 -7.14
C GLU A 649 15.97 5.76 -7.80
N LEU A 650 15.39 5.32 -8.93
CA LEU A 650 15.90 4.20 -9.72
C LEU A 650 17.30 4.49 -10.28
N VAL A 651 17.46 5.69 -10.85
CA VAL A 651 18.73 6.20 -11.39
C VAL A 651 19.81 6.21 -10.31
N ASP A 652 19.50 6.80 -9.15
CA ASP A 652 20.46 6.93 -8.05
C ASP A 652 20.85 5.57 -7.48
N ALA A 653 19.88 4.67 -7.26
CA ALA A 653 20.13 3.32 -6.75
C ALA A 653 21.01 2.50 -7.71
N LEU A 654 20.67 2.48 -9.00
CA LEU A 654 21.44 1.74 -10.02
C LEU A 654 22.86 2.31 -10.17
N TYR A 655 22.99 3.64 -10.19
CA TYR A 655 24.27 4.31 -10.38
C TYR A 655 25.26 4.02 -9.25
N HIS A 656 24.85 4.20 -7.99
CA HIS A 656 25.74 4.04 -6.84
C HIS A 656 26.10 2.58 -6.56
N ASN A 657 25.13 1.67 -6.74
CA ASN A 657 25.29 0.27 -6.35
C ASN A 657 25.89 -0.60 -7.46
N VAL A 658 25.63 -0.27 -8.74
CA VAL A 658 26.07 -1.09 -9.89
C VAL A 658 26.98 -0.28 -10.82
N VAL A 659 26.46 0.73 -11.52
CA VAL A 659 27.14 1.38 -12.66
C VAL A 659 28.55 1.87 -12.28
N LYS A 660 28.66 2.61 -11.17
CA LYS A 660 29.92 3.19 -10.71
C LYS A 660 30.94 2.12 -10.27
N LYS A 661 30.48 1.02 -9.64
CA LYS A 661 31.36 -0.06 -9.16
C LYS A 661 31.89 -0.91 -10.32
N VAL A 662 31.02 -1.30 -11.26
CA VAL A 662 31.40 -2.05 -12.47
C VAL A 662 32.39 -1.25 -13.32
N ASN A 663 32.08 0.01 -13.63
CA ASN A 663 32.97 0.83 -14.46
C ASN A 663 34.34 1.09 -13.80
N LYS A 664 34.41 1.14 -12.46
CA LYS A 664 35.70 1.18 -11.74
C LYS A 664 36.50 -0.11 -11.91
N ALA A 665 35.85 -1.28 -11.86
CA ALA A 665 36.48 -2.57 -12.10
C ALA A 665 36.98 -2.68 -13.55
N TYR A 666 36.14 -2.35 -14.54
CA TYR A 666 36.54 -2.33 -15.96
C TYR A 666 37.69 -1.37 -16.23
N LYS A 667 37.67 -0.19 -15.61
CA LYS A 667 38.80 0.75 -15.68
C LYS A 667 40.08 0.12 -15.13
N TYR A 668 40.01 -0.57 -13.99
CA TYR A 668 41.17 -1.26 -13.43
C TYR A 668 41.72 -2.30 -14.43
N SER A 669 40.86 -3.17 -14.98
CA SER A 669 41.27 -4.17 -15.97
C SER A 669 41.80 -3.55 -17.26
N GLN A 670 41.22 -2.46 -17.74
CA GLN A 670 41.71 -1.73 -18.91
C GLN A 670 43.10 -1.12 -18.69
N GLN A 671 43.37 -0.56 -17.50
CA GLN A 671 44.66 0.05 -17.18
C GLN A 671 45.80 -0.97 -17.06
N HIS A 672 45.51 -2.22 -16.72
CA HIS A 672 46.52 -3.27 -16.50
C HIS A 672 46.67 -4.23 -17.70
N CYS A 673 45.57 -4.64 -18.33
CA CYS A 673 45.55 -5.66 -19.39
C CYS A 673 45.18 -5.14 -20.79
N GLU A 674 44.71 -3.89 -20.91
CA GLU A 674 43.99 -3.41 -22.09
C GLU A 674 42.78 -4.31 -22.44
N PHE A 675 42.16 -4.86 -21.40
CA PHE A 675 41.10 -5.89 -21.48
C PHE A 675 39.93 -5.44 -22.38
N ILE A 676 39.31 -4.29 -22.07
CA ILE A 676 38.15 -3.77 -22.78
C ILE A 676 38.46 -3.56 -24.26
N TRP A 677 39.64 -3.02 -24.57
CA TRP A 677 40.05 -2.79 -25.95
C TRP A 677 40.23 -4.08 -26.76
N LYS A 678 40.93 -5.08 -26.20
CA LYS A 678 41.18 -6.36 -26.85
C LYS A 678 39.90 -7.14 -27.10
N GLU A 679 39.04 -7.20 -26.09
CA GLU A 679 37.74 -7.90 -26.19
C GLU A 679 36.81 -7.18 -27.17
N SER A 680 36.75 -5.84 -27.13
CA SER A 680 35.92 -5.07 -28.09
C SER A 680 36.35 -5.28 -29.54
N LYS A 681 37.67 -5.35 -29.82
CA LYS A 681 38.16 -5.71 -31.16
C LYS A 681 37.71 -7.10 -31.58
N ARG A 682 37.76 -8.09 -30.68
CA ARG A 682 37.34 -9.47 -30.97
C ARG A 682 35.85 -9.53 -31.31
N ILE A 683 35.01 -8.81 -30.56
CA ILE A 683 33.55 -8.73 -30.79
C ILE A 683 33.25 -8.06 -32.14
N LEU A 684 33.88 -6.92 -32.44
CA LEU A 684 33.66 -6.21 -33.72
C LEU A 684 34.07 -7.09 -34.92
N LEU A 685 35.23 -7.74 -34.86
CA LEU A 685 35.67 -8.65 -35.92
C LEU A 685 34.74 -9.85 -36.12
N ALA A 686 34.12 -10.36 -35.04
CA ALA A 686 33.14 -11.44 -35.15
C ALA A 686 31.82 -10.96 -35.76
N LYS A 687 31.39 -9.72 -35.48
CA LYS A 687 30.23 -9.09 -36.13
C LYS A 687 30.45 -8.90 -37.63
N ASP A 688 31.66 -8.50 -38.04
CA ASP A 688 32.00 -8.33 -39.46
C ASP A 688 31.97 -9.68 -40.20
N ARG A 689 32.60 -10.73 -39.64
CA ARG A 689 32.50 -12.09 -40.20
C ARG A 689 31.07 -12.61 -40.26
N ALA A 690 30.27 -12.38 -39.22
CA ALA A 690 28.87 -12.80 -39.19
C ALA A 690 27.99 -12.07 -40.21
N ARG A 691 28.40 -10.86 -40.62
CA ARG A 691 27.76 -10.14 -41.73
C ARG A 691 28.07 -10.81 -43.07
N GLU A 692 29.33 -11.18 -43.30
CA GLU A 692 29.77 -11.88 -44.50
C GLU A 692 29.14 -13.29 -44.60
N ASP A 693 29.01 -13.99 -43.48
CA ASP A 693 28.47 -15.35 -43.39
C ASP A 693 26.92 -15.40 -43.31
N GLU A 694 26.22 -14.25 -43.35
CA GLU A 694 24.76 -14.13 -43.14
C GLU A 694 24.23 -14.85 -41.87
N LYS A 695 25.03 -14.90 -40.81
CA LYS A 695 24.65 -15.56 -39.56
C LYS A 695 23.50 -14.84 -38.85
N SER A 696 22.58 -15.59 -38.26
CA SER A 696 21.50 -15.05 -37.42
C SER A 696 22.03 -14.39 -36.15
N MET A 697 21.28 -13.42 -35.62
CA MET A 697 21.67 -12.67 -34.41
C MET A 697 21.78 -13.58 -33.19
N ASN A 698 20.82 -14.49 -33.01
CA ASN A 698 20.83 -15.44 -31.90
C ASN A 698 22.04 -16.39 -31.93
N ALA A 699 22.45 -16.85 -33.12
CA ALA A 699 23.64 -17.68 -33.25
C ALA A 699 24.92 -16.89 -32.93
N LEU A 700 25.03 -15.66 -33.46
CA LEU A 700 26.15 -14.78 -33.18
C LEU A 700 26.25 -14.42 -31.69
N TRP A 701 25.14 -14.09 -31.03
CA TRP A 701 25.15 -13.75 -29.60
C TRP A 701 25.60 -14.92 -28.73
N LYS A 702 25.19 -16.16 -29.04
CA LYS A 702 25.70 -17.36 -28.35
C LYS A 702 27.21 -17.52 -28.55
N GLU A 703 27.69 -17.38 -29.79
CA GLU A 703 29.14 -17.43 -30.11
C GLU A 703 29.93 -16.33 -29.36
N LEU A 704 29.39 -15.10 -29.30
CA LEU A 704 30.03 -13.99 -28.61
C LEU A 704 30.13 -14.21 -27.09
N LEU A 705 29.11 -14.80 -26.46
CA LEU A 705 29.11 -15.12 -25.03
C LEU A 705 30.15 -16.19 -24.68
N GLU A 706 30.40 -17.15 -25.57
CA GLU A 706 31.44 -18.17 -25.38
C GLU A 706 32.85 -17.64 -25.69
N MET A 707 32.98 -16.73 -26.66
CA MET A 707 34.26 -16.24 -27.16
C MET A 707 34.82 -15.03 -26.37
N SER A 708 33.97 -14.21 -25.74
CA SER A 708 34.38 -12.99 -25.05
C SER A 708 33.90 -12.93 -23.61
N SER A 709 34.85 -12.89 -22.67
CA SER A 709 34.55 -12.69 -21.24
C SER A 709 33.95 -11.32 -20.96
N LEU A 710 34.21 -10.32 -21.82
CA LEU A 710 33.54 -9.02 -21.74
C LEU A 710 32.05 -9.16 -22.08
N ALA A 711 31.71 -9.85 -23.17
CA ALA A 711 30.31 -10.09 -23.55
C ALA A 711 29.56 -10.91 -22.48
N ALA A 712 30.19 -11.97 -21.96
CA ALA A 712 29.67 -12.75 -20.84
C ALA A 712 29.45 -11.88 -19.59
N SER A 713 30.40 -11.00 -19.24
CA SER A 713 30.23 -10.12 -18.09
C SER A 713 29.10 -9.10 -18.26
N VAL A 714 28.86 -8.58 -19.48
CA VAL A 714 27.73 -7.67 -19.76
C VAL A 714 26.39 -8.41 -19.66
N HIS A 715 26.33 -9.66 -20.16
CA HIS A 715 25.20 -10.56 -19.99
C HIS A 715 24.91 -10.82 -18.51
N ASP A 716 25.92 -11.22 -17.74
CA ASP A 716 25.76 -11.56 -16.33
C ASP A 716 25.31 -10.37 -15.49
N ILE A 717 25.78 -9.15 -15.81
CA ILE A 717 25.29 -7.91 -15.20
C ILE A 717 23.80 -7.74 -15.49
N TYR A 718 23.39 -7.82 -16.76
CA TYR A 718 21.99 -7.62 -17.13
C TYR A 718 21.09 -8.68 -16.47
N GLU A 719 21.44 -9.96 -16.60
CA GLU A 719 20.67 -11.07 -16.04
C GLU A 719 20.59 -11.04 -14.52
N ALA A 720 21.68 -10.70 -13.84
CA ALA A 720 21.67 -10.56 -12.39
C ALA A 720 20.86 -9.34 -11.95
N VAL A 721 21.08 -8.16 -12.54
CA VAL A 721 20.41 -6.92 -12.12
C VAL A 721 18.91 -6.95 -12.44
N SER A 722 18.51 -7.43 -13.63
CA SER A 722 17.09 -7.56 -14.02
C SER A 722 16.31 -8.54 -13.15
N ARG A 723 16.97 -9.57 -12.60
CA ARG A 723 16.38 -10.55 -11.68
C ARG A 723 16.63 -10.21 -10.21
N ASN A 724 17.15 -9.02 -9.92
CA ASN A 724 17.55 -8.57 -8.59
C ASN A 724 18.42 -9.62 -7.86
N LYS A 725 19.48 -10.10 -8.50
CA LYS A 725 20.49 -11.03 -7.98
C LYS A 725 21.86 -10.35 -7.88
N ILE A 726 22.79 -11.02 -7.22
CA ILE A 726 24.18 -10.57 -7.08
C ILE A 726 24.92 -10.90 -8.38
N ALA A 727 25.45 -9.88 -9.05
CA ALA A 727 26.27 -10.05 -10.24
C ALA A 727 27.74 -10.22 -9.81
N THR A 728 28.33 -11.39 -10.05
CA THR A 728 29.76 -11.63 -9.84
C THR A 728 30.47 -11.59 -11.18
N LEU A 729 31.40 -10.66 -11.36
CA LEU A 729 32.11 -10.50 -12.62
C LEU A 729 33.41 -11.28 -12.57
N HIS A 730 33.75 -12.05 -13.60
CA HIS A 730 35.05 -12.69 -13.69
C HIS A 730 35.95 -11.90 -14.65
N LEU A 731 36.90 -11.14 -14.11
CA LEU A 731 37.78 -10.28 -14.89
C LEU A 731 39.23 -10.75 -14.82
N ASP A 732 39.79 -11.17 -15.95
CA ASP A 732 41.17 -11.64 -16.02
C ASP A 732 42.16 -10.47 -15.89
N THR A 733 42.99 -10.51 -14.85
CA THR A 733 44.08 -9.55 -14.62
C THR A 733 45.44 -10.26 -14.54
N PRO A 734 46.58 -9.56 -14.70
CA PRO A 734 47.90 -10.19 -14.69
C PRO A 734 48.28 -10.72 -13.30
N SER A 735 47.51 -10.37 -12.26
CA SER A 735 47.69 -10.78 -10.87
C SER A 735 46.72 -11.90 -10.44
N GLY A 736 45.89 -12.40 -11.36
CA GLY A 736 44.83 -13.39 -11.12
C GLY A 736 43.45 -12.92 -11.60
N VAL A 737 42.44 -13.77 -11.45
CA VAL A 737 41.04 -13.42 -11.76
C VAL A 737 40.50 -12.50 -10.66
N LEU A 738 40.09 -11.29 -11.04
CA LEU A 738 39.39 -10.36 -10.15
C LEU A 738 37.90 -10.68 -10.19
N THR A 739 37.29 -10.95 -9.04
CA THR A 739 35.86 -11.31 -8.92
C THR A 739 35.02 -10.27 -8.18
N PRO A 740 34.86 -9.04 -8.70
CA PRO A 740 34.04 -8.04 -8.03
C PRO A 740 32.56 -8.41 -8.14
N SER A 741 31.86 -8.34 -7.01
CA SER A 741 30.41 -8.54 -6.96
C SER A 741 29.68 -7.21 -6.76
N VAL A 742 28.59 -7.02 -7.51
CA VAL A 742 27.71 -5.86 -7.41
C VAL A 742 26.27 -6.32 -7.25
N GLN A 743 25.49 -5.54 -6.51
CA GLN A 743 24.07 -5.80 -6.29
C GLN A 743 23.39 -4.50 -5.88
N ILE A 744 22.10 -4.42 -6.15
CA ILE A 744 21.23 -3.39 -5.57
C ILE A 744 20.73 -3.94 -4.23
N PRO A 745 20.85 -3.23 -3.11
CA PRO A 745 20.24 -3.67 -1.86
C PRO A 745 18.74 -3.91 -2.06
N ALA A 746 18.26 -5.10 -1.73
CA ALA A 746 16.83 -5.39 -1.74
C ALA A 746 16.29 -5.23 -0.32
N PRO A 747 15.18 -4.50 -0.11
CA PRO A 747 14.54 -4.48 1.19
C PRO A 747 14.05 -5.90 1.52
N PHE A 748 14.31 -6.35 2.74
CA PHE A 748 13.81 -7.64 3.23
C PHE A 748 12.54 -7.49 4.08
N PHE A 749 12.13 -6.24 4.33
CA PHE A 749 10.90 -5.90 5.00
C PHE A 749 10.26 -4.67 4.36
N VAL A 750 8.96 -4.50 4.58
CA VAL A 750 8.20 -3.30 4.22
C VAL A 750 7.41 -2.83 5.44
N SER A 751 7.30 -1.52 5.63
CA SER A 751 6.55 -0.94 6.75
C SER A 751 5.06 -0.80 6.44
N ASP A 752 4.75 -0.50 5.18
CA ASP A 752 3.40 -0.28 4.67
C ASP A 752 3.01 -1.35 3.64
N LEU A 753 1.71 -1.53 3.42
CA LEU A 753 1.22 -2.44 2.40
C LEU A 753 1.49 -1.85 1.01
N PRO A 754 2.17 -2.59 0.12
CA PRO A 754 2.32 -2.20 -1.27
C PRO A 754 0.96 -2.00 -1.94
N ALA A 755 0.88 -1.10 -2.92
CA ALA A 755 -0.33 -0.94 -3.70
C ALA A 755 -0.59 -2.21 -4.56
N ASP A 756 -1.87 -2.52 -4.86
CA ASP A 756 -2.27 -3.79 -5.50
C ASP A 756 -1.55 -4.12 -6.84
N HIS A 757 -0.97 -3.12 -7.50
CA HIS A 757 -0.25 -3.25 -8.77
C HIS A 757 1.27 -3.45 -8.60
N ASP A 758 1.81 -3.34 -7.38
CA ASP A 758 3.23 -3.55 -7.10
C ASP A 758 3.49 -4.99 -6.59
N HIS A 759 3.37 -5.94 -7.50
CA HIS A 759 3.66 -7.35 -7.21
C HIS A 759 5.14 -7.62 -6.87
N SER A 760 6.05 -6.65 -7.09
CA SER A 760 7.48 -6.83 -6.85
C SER A 760 7.85 -6.91 -5.37
N GLN A 761 6.98 -6.37 -4.50
CA GLN A 761 7.16 -6.33 -3.05
C GLN A 761 6.35 -7.40 -2.31
N HIS A 762 5.54 -8.18 -3.02
CA HIS A 762 4.79 -9.28 -2.43
C HIS A 762 5.74 -10.35 -1.88
N GLY A 763 5.40 -10.88 -0.71
CA GLY A 763 6.22 -11.85 0.02
C GLY A 763 7.37 -11.24 0.83
N LEU A 764 7.54 -9.91 0.83
CA LEU A 764 8.42 -9.23 1.79
C LEU A 764 7.80 -9.22 3.19
N TRP A 765 8.65 -9.29 4.21
CA TRP A 765 8.18 -9.31 5.58
C TRP A 765 7.60 -7.96 6.00
N LEU A 766 6.31 -7.93 6.33
CA LEU A 766 5.61 -6.69 6.65
C LEU A 766 5.76 -6.36 8.14
N THR A 767 6.40 -5.24 8.52
CA THR A 767 6.55 -4.83 9.92
C THR A 767 6.92 -3.35 10.08
N THR A 768 6.22 -2.65 10.97
CA THR A 768 6.55 -1.26 11.36
C THR A 768 7.47 -1.20 12.58
N ALA A 769 7.54 -2.28 13.36
CA ALA A 769 8.35 -2.36 14.58
C ALA A 769 9.87 -2.28 14.31
N ASN A 770 10.28 -2.36 13.04
CA ASN A 770 11.68 -2.30 12.60
C ASN A 770 12.03 -1.02 11.83
N SER A 771 11.19 0.02 11.86
CA SER A 771 11.40 1.29 11.16
C SER A 771 12.66 2.09 11.59
N PHE A 772 13.46 1.57 12.53
CA PHE A 772 14.77 2.12 12.92
C PHE A 772 15.89 1.79 11.92
N LEU A 773 15.59 0.99 10.88
CA LEU A 773 16.54 0.59 9.86
C LEU A 773 16.46 1.57 8.66
N SER A 774 16.98 2.79 8.78
CA SER A 774 17.12 3.64 7.60
C SER A 774 18.27 3.11 6.72
N HIS A 775 18.02 2.92 5.42
CA HIS A 775 19.02 2.36 4.48
C HIS A 775 20.32 3.19 4.43
N GLU A 776 20.27 4.48 4.77
CA GLU A 776 21.44 5.37 4.87
C GLU A 776 22.43 4.98 5.97
N GLN A 777 22.00 4.15 6.94
CA GLN A 777 22.83 3.70 8.06
C GLN A 777 23.40 2.28 7.88
N LEU A 778 23.20 1.63 6.73
CA LEU A 778 23.73 0.26 6.48
C LEU A 778 25.26 0.15 6.58
N ASP A 779 25.97 1.26 6.40
CA ASP A 779 27.43 1.34 6.52
C ASP A 779 27.90 1.63 7.97
N ASP A 780 26.97 1.87 8.92
CA ASP A 780 27.26 2.08 10.34
C ASP A 780 27.36 0.72 11.09
N PRO A 781 28.49 0.41 11.75
CA PRO A 781 28.64 -0.78 12.60
C PRO A 781 27.61 -0.91 13.74
N GLU A 782 26.93 0.19 14.12
CA GLU A 782 25.88 0.21 15.15
C GLU A 782 24.44 0.06 14.60
N PHE A 783 24.28 -0.09 13.28
CA PHE A 783 22.99 -0.18 12.60
C PHE A 783 22.03 -1.27 13.11
N LEU A 784 22.57 -2.44 13.48
CA LEU A 784 21.75 -3.55 13.99
C LEU A 784 21.63 -3.48 15.52
N ASP A 785 20.41 -3.27 16.01
CA ASP A 785 20.11 -3.29 17.44
C ASP A 785 20.49 -4.67 18.04
N LYS A 786 21.21 -4.64 19.17
CA LYS A 786 21.69 -5.81 19.91
C LYS A 786 20.59 -6.82 20.28
N ASN A 787 19.33 -6.41 20.29
CA ASN A 787 18.19 -7.23 20.68
C ASN A 787 17.59 -8.05 19.54
N PHE A 788 18.09 -7.90 18.30
CA PHE A 788 17.65 -8.69 17.15
C PHE A 788 18.30 -10.08 17.13
N ALA A 789 17.64 -11.02 16.46
CA ALA A 789 18.13 -12.34 16.10
C ALA A 789 18.43 -12.41 14.60
N LEU A 790 19.20 -13.42 14.19
CA LEU A 790 19.44 -13.71 12.79
C LEU A 790 18.56 -14.87 12.32
N LEU A 791 17.92 -14.70 11.17
CA LEU A 791 17.21 -15.76 10.46
C LEU A 791 17.91 -16.00 9.12
N LEU A 792 18.62 -17.12 9.01
CA LEU A 792 19.26 -17.54 7.75
C LEU A 792 18.20 -17.91 6.71
N LEU A 793 18.31 -17.40 5.49
CA LEU A 793 17.37 -17.68 4.40
C LEU A 793 17.63 -19.05 3.76
N GLU A 794 18.89 -19.45 3.70
CA GLU A 794 19.32 -20.76 3.17
C GLU A 794 19.59 -21.80 4.27
N ASP A 795 19.75 -23.06 3.87
CA ASP A 795 20.17 -24.12 4.78
C ASP A 795 21.57 -23.82 5.35
N GLU A 796 21.69 -23.88 6.67
CA GLU A 796 22.94 -23.71 7.42
C GLU A 796 24.09 -24.52 6.80
N LYS A 797 23.84 -25.77 6.39
CA LYS A 797 24.86 -26.65 5.81
C LYS A 797 25.40 -26.11 4.49
N LYS A 798 24.52 -25.54 3.67
CA LYS A 798 24.89 -24.94 2.37
C LYS A 798 25.74 -23.70 2.59
N VAL A 799 25.30 -22.82 3.49
CA VAL A 799 26.05 -21.60 3.84
C VAL A 799 27.43 -21.93 4.38
N VAL A 800 27.53 -22.94 5.27
CA VAL A 800 28.80 -23.38 5.84
C VAL A 800 29.72 -24.00 4.77
N ALA A 801 29.20 -24.85 3.88
CA ALA A 801 30.00 -25.46 2.82
C ALA A 801 30.58 -24.41 1.84
N GLU A 802 29.79 -23.40 1.48
CA GLU A 802 30.24 -22.30 0.63
C GLU A 802 31.32 -21.45 1.30
N LEU A 803 31.16 -21.17 2.60
CA LEU A 803 32.17 -20.45 3.38
C LEU A 803 33.46 -21.26 3.54
N GLN A 804 33.37 -22.58 3.73
CA GLN A 804 34.56 -23.45 3.82
C GLN A 804 35.38 -23.52 2.53
N ALA A 805 34.79 -23.18 1.38
CA ALA A 805 35.50 -23.11 0.11
C ALA A 805 36.38 -21.85 -0.02
N ASP A 806 36.12 -20.82 0.79
CA ASP A 806 36.92 -19.59 0.83
C ASP A 806 38.21 -19.80 1.65
N ARG A 807 39.30 -19.18 1.20
CA ARG A 807 40.62 -19.27 1.85
C ARG A 807 40.85 -18.16 2.87
N ASP A 808 39.90 -17.24 3.06
CA ASP A 808 40.03 -16.16 4.03
C ASP A 808 39.97 -16.69 5.48
N PRO A 809 40.98 -16.40 6.34
CA PRO A 809 40.99 -16.78 7.76
C PRO A 809 39.77 -16.30 8.56
N THR A 810 39.15 -15.19 8.17
CA THR A 810 37.97 -14.63 8.85
C THR A 810 36.72 -15.49 8.69
N THR A 811 36.73 -16.39 7.71
CA THR A 811 35.61 -17.27 7.38
C THR A 811 35.33 -18.32 8.45
N VAL A 812 36.34 -18.72 9.21
CA VAL A 812 36.20 -19.71 10.31
C VAL A 812 35.26 -19.18 11.40
N SER A 813 35.45 -17.92 11.82
CA SER A 813 34.59 -17.27 12.81
C SER A 813 33.16 -17.03 12.28
N MET A 814 33.01 -16.82 10.96
CA MET A 814 31.69 -16.69 10.34
C MET A 814 30.94 -18.03 10.26
N ILE A 815 31.64 -19.14 10.02
CA ILE A 815 31.06 -20.48 10.06
C ILE A 815 30.55 -20.80 11.47
N GLU A 816 31.35 -20.48 12.48
CA GLU A 816 30.95 -20.66 13.87
C GLU A 816 29.73 -19.81 14.24
N PHE A 817 29.71 -18.55 13.78
CA PHE A 817 28.54 -17.68 13.92
C PHE A 817 27.28 -18.29 13.28
N ALA A 818 27.38 -18.76 12.04
CA ALA A 818 26.25 -19.36 11.31
C ALA A 818 25.68 -20.60 12.00
N ARG A 819 26.54 -21.46 12.59
CA ARG A 819 26.12 -22.66 13.32
C ARG A 819 25.39 -22.38 14.63
N LEU A 820 25.79 -21.30 15.30
CA LEU A 820 25.23 -20.92 16.59
C LEU A 820 24.02 -19.99 16.46
N ALA A 821 23.86 -19.32 15.31
CA ALA A 821 22.79 -18.36 15.07
C ALA A 821 21.43 -19.07 15.09
N LYS A 822 20.61 -18.74 16.11
CA LYS A 822 19.24 -19.24 16.24
C LYS A 822 18.26 -18.09 16.16
N PRO A 823 17.14 -18.23 15.43
CA PRO A 823 16.14 -17.17 15.30
C PRO A 823 15.42 -16.87 16.63
N THR A 824 15.64 -17.68 17.66
CA THR A 824 15.07 -17.52 19.01
C THR A 824 15.99 -16.78 19.98
N MET A 825 17.21 -16.41 19.57
CA MET A 825 18.23 -15.79 20.44
C MET A 825 18.69 -14.45 19.87
N SER A 826 18.79 -13.42 20.72
CA SER A 826 19.28 -12.11 20.28
C SER A 826 20.80 -12.07 20.13
N PHE A 827 21.32 -11.09 19.38
CA PHE A 827 22.74 -10.81 19.22
C PHE A 827 23.43 -10.56 20.57
N TYR A 828 22.73 -9.92 21.50
CA TYR A 828 23.20 -9.72 22.86
C TYR A 828 23.36 -11.04 23.62
N GLN A 829 22.34 -11.91 23.59
CA GLN A 829 22.40 -13.24 24.23
C GLN A 829 23.48 -14.11 23.61
N PHE A 830 23.72 -13.97 22.30
CA PHE A 830 24.81 -14.63 21.61
C PHE A 830 26.18 -14.11 22.08
N GLY A 831 26.35 -12.79 22.18
CA GLY A 831 27.60 -12.18 22.63
C GLY A 831 28.01 -12.55 24.07
N GLN A 832 27.08 -13.04 24.88
CA GLN A 832 27.34 -13.52 26.25
C GLN A 832 27.88 -14.96 26.29
N SER A 833 27.83 -15.74 25.20
CA SER A 833 28.27 -17.14 25.21
C SER A 833 29.79 -17.33 25.07
N ASN A 834 30.59 -16.25 25.22
CA ASN A 834 32.07 -16.20 25.23
C ASN A 834 32.81 -16.68 23.96
N VAL A 835 32.10 -17.01 22.87
CA VAL A 835 32.72 -17.46 21.61
C VAL A 835 33.05 -16.29 20.67
N LEU A 836 32.14 -15.32 20.55
CA LEU A 836 32.30 -14.12 19.72
C LEU A 836 31.89 -12.88 20.50
N THR A 837 32.58 -11.76 20.28
CA THR A 837 32.20 -10.47 20.87
C THR A 837 30.91 -9.92 20.24
N ALA A 838 30.14 -9.12 20.98
CA ALA A 838 28.91 -8.50 20.46
C ALA A 838 29.14 -7.66 19.19
N SER A 839 30.33 -7.04 19.06
CA SER A 839 30.73 -6.30 17.85
C SER A 839 30.96 -7.22 16.65
N GLN A 840 31.65 -8.35 16.84
CA GLN A 840 31.85 -9.36 15.79
C GLN A 840 30.52 -9.95 15.33
N VAL A 841 29.61 -10.27 16.27
CA VAL A 841 28.27 -10.77 15.96
C VAL A 841 27.49 -9.83 15.04
N ARG A 842 27.46 -8.53 15.36
CA ARG A 842 26.79 -7.52 14.52
C ARG A 842 27.45 -7.41 13.15
N LYS A 843 28.78 -7.38 13.08
CA LYS A 843 29.53 -7.29 11.82
C LYS A 843 29.28 -8.50 10.91
N TYR A 844 29.24 -9.71 11.47
CA TYR A 844 28.91 -10.91 10.70
C TYR A 844 27.44 -10.93 10.29
N ALA A 845 26.51 -10.57 11.19
CA ALA A 845 25.09 -10.45 10.84
C ALA A 845 24.86 -9.47 9.67
N GLN A 846 25.49 -8.29 9.71
CA GLN A 846 25.48 -7.32 8.60
C GLN A 846 26.01 -7.93 7.30
N HIS A 847 27.12 -8.68 7.38
CA HIS A 847 27.66 -9.37 6.21
C HIS A 847 26.64 -10.37 5.63
N PHE A 848 26.03 -11.25 6.44
CA PHE A 848 25.03 -12.20 5.95
C PHE A 848 23.79 -11.52 5.39
N ILE A 849 23.34 -10.39 5.97
CA ILE A 849 22.20 -9.61 5.46
C ILE A 849 22.56 -8.94 4.14
N PHE A 850 23.74 -8.30 4.07
CA PHE A 850 24.25 -7.67 2.86
C PHE A 850 24.30 -8.66 1.70
N TRP A 851 24.81 -9.88 1.93
CA TRP A 851 24.87 -10.93 0.91
C TRP A 851 23.56 -11.74 0.76
N ARG A 852 22.45 -11.26 1.32
CA ARG A 852 21.10 -11.86 1.21
C ARG A 852 21.03 -13.32 1.65
N ARG A 853 21.88 -13.69 2.61
CA ARG A 853 21.89 -15.01 3.24
C ARG A 853 21.08 -15.04 4.52
N ALA A 854 20.72 -13.88 5.06
CA ALA A 854 19.95 -13.76 6.29
C ALA A 854 19.11 -12.48 6.36
N ILE A 855 18.16 -12.47 7.28
CA ILE A 855 17.40 -11.28 7.69
C ILE A 855 17.49 -11.11 9.20
N ALA A 856 17.47 -9.85 9.67
CA ALA A 856 17.38 -9.54 11.08
C ALA A 856 15.92 -9.54 11.52
N ILE A 857 15.58 -10.29 12.57
CA ILE A 857 14.21 -10.38 13.11
C ILE A 857 14.22 -10.23 14.63
N PRO A 858 13.12 -9.80 15.29
CA PRO A 858 12.94 -10.03 16.71
C PRO A 858 13.09 -11.52 17.04
N PRO A 859 13.70 -11.87 18.19
CA PRO A 859 13.82 -13.25 18.62
C PRO A 859 12.44 -13.94 18.69
N LEU A 860 12.28 -15.03 17.94
CA LEU A 860 11.01 -15.76 17.87
C LEU A 860 10.65 -16.37 19.22
N HIS A 861 9.45 -16.05 19.72
CA HIS A 861 8.98 -16.58 20.98
C HIS A 861 7.54 -17.10 20.89
N ALA A 862 7.27 -18.26 21.50
CA ALA A 862 5.96 -18.91 21.44
C ALA A 862 4.83 -18.12 22.14
N ARG A 863 5.13 -17.03 22.86
CA ARG A 863 4.10 -16.16 23.47
C ARG A 863 3.72 -14.98 22.58
N ASP A 864 4.49 -14.70 21.54
CA ASP A 864 4.12 -13.69 20.55
C ASP A 864 2.95 -14.17 19.72
N VAL A 865 2.26 -13.22 19.10
CA VAL A 865 1.12 -13.48 18.22
C VAL A 865 1.60 -13.27 16.80
N TYR A 866 1.35 -14.24 15.93
CA TYR A 866 1.64 -14.16 14.51
C TYR A 866 0.34 -14.34 13.73
N MET A 867 0.23 -13.65 12.62
CA MET A 867 -0.90 -13.71 11.69
C MET A 867 -0.38 -13.99 10.29
N VAL A 868 -1.26 -14.48 9.41
CA VAL A 868 -0.95 -14.53 7.98
C VAL A 868 -0.63 -13.12 7.50
N SER A 869 0.50 -12.96 6.80
CA SER A 869 0.93 -11.66 6.30
C SER A 869 -0.06 -11.18 5.24
N PRO A 870 -0.61 -9.96 5.34
CA PRO A 870 -1.44 -9.41 4.27
C PRO A 870 -0.62 -9.17 2.99
N ASN A 871 0.70 -9.07 3.09
CA ASN A 871 1.63 -8.98 1.97
C ASN A 871 2.11 -10.37 1.46
N CYS A 872 1.48 -11.49 1.85
CA CYS A 872 1.92 -12.82 1.38
C CYS A 872 1.61 -13.04 -0.11
N ASP A 873 2.51 -13.72 -0.80
CA ASP A 873 2.31 -14.06 -2.22
C ASP A 873 1.59 -15.41 -2.37
N LEU A 874 0.28 -15.36 -2.53
CA LEU A 874 -0.55 -16.55 -2.69
C LEU A 874 -0.27 -17.32 -3.99
N SER A 875 0.34 -16.70 -5.01
CA SER A 875 0.69 -17.40 -6.26
C SER A 875 1.72 -18.52 -6.04
N ARG A 876 2.55 -18.38 -5.00
CA ARG A 876 3.56 -19.36 -4.61
C ARG A 876 3.03 -20.51 -3.77
N LEU A 877 1.79 -20.41 -3.28
CA LEU A 877 1.22 -21.37 -2.32
C LEU A 877 1.29 -22.84 -2.79
N PRO A 878 0.99 -23.19 -4.06
CA PRO A 878 1.07 -24.59 -4.51
C PRO A 878 2.50 -25.16 -4.42
N ARG A 879 3.49 -24.37 -4.83
CA ARG A 879 4.91 -24.77 -4.79
C ARG A 879 5.38 -24.88 -3.34
N ASP A 880 5.12 -23.84 -2.55
CA ASP A 880 5.59 -23.72 -1.18
C ASP A 880 4.89 -24.76 -0.26
N ALA A 881 3.66 -25.18 -0.57
CA ALA A 881 2.99 -26.28 0.11
C ALA A 881 3.70 -27.63 -0.08
N ALA A 882 4.24 -27.90 -1.28
CA ALA A 882 5.04 -29.09 -1.54
C ALA A 882 6.38 -29.06 -0.80
N GLU A 883 7.03 -27.89 -0.74
CA GLU A 883 8.26 -27.69 0.02
C GLU A 883 8.03 -27.82 1.54
N TRP A 884 6.91 -27.28 2.04
CA TRP A 884 6.47 -27.42 3.43
C TRP A 884 6.27 -28.89 3.81
N GLN A 885 5.56 -29.67 2.99
CA GLN A 885 5.31 -31.09 3.27
C GLN A 885 6.62 -31.90 3.30
N ARG A 886 7.60 -31.54 2.48
CA ARG A 886 8.95 -32.15 2.50
C ARG A 886 9.73 -31.78 3.76
N ALA A 887 9.65 -30.52 4.18
CA ALA A 887 10.36 -30.01 5.35
C ALA A 887 9.75 -30.48 6.68
N PHE A 888 8.42 -30.62 6.73
CA PHE A 888 7.65 -30.97 7.92
C PHE A 888 6.61 -32.07 7.63
N PRO A 889 7.03 -33.33 7.41
CA PRO A 889 6.11 -34.40 7.01
C PRO A 889 4.96 -34.71 7.99
N LEU A 890 5.18 -34.40 9.27
CA LEU A 890 4.21 -34.63 10.35
C LEU A 890 3.39 -33.38 10.72
N ALA A 891 3.61 -32.25 10.03
CA ALA A 891 2.83 -31.04 10.25
C ALA A 891 1.53 -31.05 9.43
N PRO A 892 0.52 -30.26 9.82
CA PRO A 892 -0.66 -30.02 8.97
C PRO A 892 -0.25 -29.45 7.61
N PRO A 893 -1.01 -29.68 6.53
CA PRO A 893 -0.76 -29.06 5.23
C PRO A 893 -0.70 -27.54 5.34
N LEU A 894 0.21 -26.90 4.59
CA LEU A 894 0.44 -25.44 4.67
C LEU A 894 -0.85 -24.60 4.54
N PRO A 895 -1.76 -24.84 3.57
CA PRO A 895 -3.00 -24.06 3.46
C PRO A 895 -3.89 -24.17 4.70
N ASN A 896 -3.97 -25.36 5.31
CA ASN A 896 -4.76 -25.58 6.52
C ASN A 896 -4.14 -24.84 7.71
N PHE A 897 -2.82 -24.88 7.84
CA PHE A 897 -2.11 -24.19 8.91
C PHE A 897 -2.21 -22.66 8.77
N LEU A 898 -2.11 -22.13 7.55
CA LEU A 898 -2.34 -20.70 7.28
C LEU A 898 -3.80 -20.30 7.58
N SER A 899 -4.76 -21.14 7.22
CA SER A 899 -6.18 -20.91 7.56
C SER A 899 -6.39 -20.83 9.08
N GLU A 900 -5.77 -21.73 9.85
CA GLU A 900 -5.83 -21.68 11.32
C GLU A 900 -5.18 -20.41 11.89
N LEU A 901 -4.06 -19.96 11.32
CA LEU A 901 -3.39 -18.71 11.69
C LEU A 901 -4.23 -17.47 11.33
N SER A 902 -5.04 -17.54 10.27
CA SER A 902 -5.88 -16.44 9.78
C SER A 902 -7.19 -16.29 10.56
N TYR A 903 -7.65 -17.30 11.29
CA TYR A 903 -8.98 -17.30 11.92
C TYR A 903 -9.11 -16.24 13.03
N ALA A 904 -8.21 -16.26 14.00
CA ALA A 904 -8.17 -15.31 15.10
C ALA A 904 -6.74 -15.19 15.64
N PRO A 905 -6.19 -13.97 15.82
CA PRO A 905 -4.87 -13.81 16.38
C PRO A 905 -4.77 -14.51 17.73
N ARG A 906 -3.76 -15.33 17.99
CA ARG A 906 -3.56 -15.97 19.29
C ARG A 906 -2.09 -16.23 19.55
N PRO A 907 -1.64 -16.31 20.82
CA PRO A 907 -0.24 -16.60 21.12
C PRO A 907 0.20 -17.88 20.43
N TYR A 908 1.34 -17.88 19.75
CA TYR A 908 1.75 -18.97 18.87
C TYR A 908 1.82 -20.35 19.54
N LYS A 909 2.10 -20.36 20.86
CA LYS A 909 2.08 -21.56 21.72
C LYS A 909 0.75 -22.32 21.70
N THR A 910 -0.35 -21.68 21.30
CA THR A 910 -1.69 -22.30 21.24
C THR A 910 -1.83 -23.24 20.05
N PHE A 911 -1.05 -23.02 18.98
CA PHE A 911 -0.96 -23.93 17.85
C PHE A 911 -0.05 -25.14 18.15
N CYS A 912 0.81 -25.05 19.18
CA CYS A 912 1.67 -26.16 19.58
C CYS A 912 0.86 -27.20 20.38
N PRO A 913 0.76 -28.47 19.93
CA PRO A 913 -0.02 -29.51 20.62
C PRO A 913 0.45 -29.76 22.06
N SER A 914 1.75 -29.67 22.32
CA SER A 914 2.32 -29.78 23.67
C SER A 914 3.68 -29.11 23.81
N LYS A 915 4.21 -29.03 25.04
CA LYS A 915 5.52 -28.42 25.35
C LYS A 915 6.68 -29.03 24.54
N PRO A 916 6.83 -30.37 24.44
CA PRO A 916 7.85 -31.01 23.60
C PRO A 916 7.79 -30.65 22.10
N HIS A 917 6.62 -30.32 21.57
CA HIS A 917 6.47 -29.95 20.15
C HIS A 917 6.92 -28.52 19.85
N ARG A 918 7.11 -27.66 20.87
CA ARG A 918 7.43 -26.23 20.66
C ARG A 918 8.66 -25.97 19.79
N PRO A 919 9.80 -26.68 19.95
CA PRO A 919 10.96 -26.46 19.08
C PRO A 919 10.65 -26.72 17.59
N LEU A 920 9.86 -27.75 17.28
CA LEU A 920 9.43 -28.03 15.91
C LEU A 920 8.53 -26.92 15.36
N TYR A 921 7.55 -26.47 16.15
CA TYR A 921 6.64 -25.40 15.75
C TYR A 921 7.35 -24.05 15.59
N LEU A 922 8.40 -23.77 16.36
CA LEU A 922 9.24 -22.58 16.16
C LEU A 922 10.10 -22.68 14.89
N ARG A 923 10.52 -23.90 14.49
CA ARG A 923 11.15 -24.12 13.17
C ARG A 923 10.16 -23.91 12.03
N MET A 924 8.90 -24.35 12.19
CA MET A 924 7.81 -24.07 11.26
C MET A 924 7.57 -22.56 11.15
N LEU A 925 7.54 -21.83 12.28
CA LEU A 925 7.40 -20.38 12.30
C LEU A 925 8.55 -19.68 11.57
N ALA A 926 9.80 -20.08 11.84
CA ALA A 926 10.96 -19.57 11.14
C ALA A 926 10.90 -19.84 9.62
N TRP A 927 10.33 -20.98 9.21
CA TRP A 927 10.08 -21.25 7.79
C TRP A 927 9.03 -20.31 7.19
N LEU A 928 7.93 -20.07 7.91
CA LEU A 928 6.86 -19.16 7.47
C LEU A 928 7.34 -17.71 7.34
N LEU A 929 8.14 -17.21 8.30
CA LEU A 929 8.74 -15.87 8.21
C LEU A 929 9.70 -15.76 7.01
N ARG A 930 10.53 -16.78 6.75
CA ARG A 930 11.44 -16.79 5.58
C ARG A 930 10.69 -16.69 4.25
N GLY A 931 9.52 -17.31 4.17
CA GLY A 931 8.68 -17.27 2.97
C GLY A 931 7.77 -16.04 2.87
N GLY A 932 7.76 -15.14 3.87
CA GLY A 932 6.84 -13.99 3.90
C GLY A 932 5.38 -14.36 4.17
N TRP A 933 5.12 -15.59 4.65
CA TRP A 933 3.77 -16.11 4.87
C TRP A 933 3.09 -15.53 6.11
N VAL A 934 3.88 -15.12 7.10
CA VAL A 934 3.38 -14.62 8.39
C VAL A 934 4.12 -13.37 8.81
N THR A 935 3.45 -12.53 9.60
CA THR A 935 4.08 -11.44 10.33
C THR A 935 3.68 -11.46 11.81
N GLN A 936 4.50 -10.83 12.65
CA GLN A 936 4.23 -10.70 14.08
C GLN A 936 3.25 -9.55 14.30
N LEU A 937 2.17 -9.82 15.03
CA LEU A 937 1.25 -8.77 15.49
C LEU A 937 1.79 -8.20 16.81
N CYS A 938 2.28 -6.97 16.76
CA CYS A 938 2.85 -6.23 17.88
C CYS A 938 1.80 -5.34 18.57
N THR A 939 2.07 -4.94 19.81
CA THR A 939 1.23 -4.02 20.58
C THR A 939 1.99 -2.72 20.78
N PHE A 940 1.38 -1.59 20.44
CA PHE A 940 1.93 -0.25 20.64
C PHE A 940 1.04 0.50 21.62
N ALA A 941 1.59 1.48 22.34
CA ALA A 941 0.80 2.26 23.29
C ALA A 941 1.06 3.76 23.19
N TYR A 942 0.03 4.51 23.51
CA TYR A 942 0.06 5.94 23.79
C TYR A 942 -0.41 6.19 25.23
N VAL A 943 -0.10 7.35 25.80
CA VAL A 943 -0.61 7.71 27.13
C VAL A 943 -1.92 8.47 26.97
N VAL A 944 -2.97 8.03 27.67
CA VAL A 944 -4.26 8.73 27.74
C VAL A 944 -4.39 9.46 29.08
N VAL A 945 -4.79 10.72 29.00
CA VAL A 945 -4.97 11.62 30.14
C VAL A 945 -6.45 11.90 30.33
N TRP A 946 -7.05 11.36 31.39
CA TRP A 946 -8.48 11.49 31.68
C TRP A 946 -8.88 12.92 32.10
N PRO A 947 -10.16 13.31 31.97
CA PRO A 947 -10.64 14.67 32.20
C PRO A 947 -10.38 15.14 33.62
N GLU A 948 -10.46 14.21 34.56
CA GLU A 948 -10.11 14.43 35.96
C GLU A 948 -8.66 14.91 36.14
N ILE A 949 -7.71 14.37 35.37
CA ILE A 949 -6.29 14.73 35.43
C ILE A 949 -6.05 16.06 34.69
N LEU A 950 -6.75 16.27 33.57
CA LEU A 950 -6.71 17.56 32.86
C LEU A 950 -7.18 18.69 33.77
N TYR A 951 -8.31 18.47 34.46
CA TYR A 951 -8.88 19.42 35.41
C TYR A 951 -7.97 19.64 36.62
N GLU A 952 -7.38 18.58 37.19
CA GLU A 952 -6.41 18.67 38.29
C GLU A 952 -5.22 19.57 37.92
N VAL A 953 -4.59 19.30 36.78
CA VAL A 953 -3.41 20.07 36.36
C VAL A 953 -3.77 21.50 36.00
N GLU A 954 -4.92 21.76 35.38
CA GLU A 954 -5.35 23.13 35.10
C GLU A 954 -5.69 23.90 36.39
N TYR A 955 -6.35 23.24 37.35
CA TYR A 955 -6.64 23.81 38.67
C TYR A 955 -5.37 24.16 39.44
N ASP A 956 -4.37 23.26 39.42
CA ASP A 956 -3.07 23.47 40.07
C ASP A 956 -2.27 24.58 39.40
N MET A 957 -2.25 24.65 38.06
CA MET A 957 -1.59 25.72 37.31
C MET A 957 -2.22 27.08 37.59
N GLU A 958 -3.56 27.17 37.60
CA GLU A 958 -4.25 28.42 37.96
C GLU A 958 -4.00 28.81 39.42
N ALA A 959 -3.93 27.85 40.35
CA ALA A 959 -3.59 28.11 41.74
C ALA A 959 -2.15 28.62 41.92
N GLU A 960 -1.19 28.03 41.20
CA GLU A 960 0.21 28.48 41.16
C GLU A 960 0.33 29.89 40.58
N GLU A 961 -0.40 30.20 39.50
CA GLU A 961 -0.44 31.55 38.90
C GLU A 961 -1.00 32.60 39.88
N LEU A 962 -2.09 32.28 40.58
CA LEU A 962 -2.70 33.15 41.58
C LEU A 962 -1.78 33.35 42.79
N ALA A 963 -1.11 32.29 43.24
CA ALA A 963 -0.12 32.36 44.31
C ALA A 963 1.10 33.22 43.91
N ALA A 964 1.59 33.08 42.67
CA ALA A 964 2.68 33.88 42.14
C ALA A 964 2.30 35.37 41.98
N ALA A 965 1.08 35.66 41.51
CA ALA A 965 0.56 37.04 41.42
C ALA A 965 0.44 37.70 42.80
N THR A 966 -0.08 36.96 43.79
CA THR A 966 -0.22 37.45 45.18
C THR A 966 1.16 37.67 45.82
N ALA A 967 2.14 36.82 45.54
CA ALA A 967 3.51 36.99 46.00
C ALA A 967 4.21 38.21 45.37
N GLN A 968 3.91 38.53 44.10
CA GLN A 968 4.42 39.72 43.41
C GLN A 968 3.80 41.03 43.94
N ASP A 969 2.51 41.02 44.32
CA ASP A 969 1.85 42.18 44.91
C ASP A 969 2.32 42.47 46.34
N ASN A 970 2.57 41.42 47.15
CA ASN A 970 3.17 41.59 48.48
C ASN A 970 4.59 42.18 48.42
N ASN A 971 5.40 41.79 47.44
CA ASN A 971 6.74 42.37 47.22
C ASN A 971 6.70 43.84 46.76
N ARG A 972 5.60 44.31 46.14
CA ARG A 972 5.44 45.71 45.72
C ARG A 972 4.96 46.63 46.84
N ASN A 973 4.11 46.14 47.75
CA ASN A 973 3.60 46.93 48.88
C ASN A 973 4.66 47.23 49.95
N ASP A 974 5.75 46.46 50.03
CA ASP A 974 6.88 46.73 50.91
C ASP A 974 7.85 47.83 50.39
N SER A 975 7.56 48.41 49.21
CA SER A 975 8.45 49.35 48.50
C SER A 975 7.99 50.81 48.45
N GLN A 976 7.10 51.30 49.33
CA GLN A 976 6.84 52.74 49.48
C GLN A 976 6.87 53.26 50.94
N PRO A 977 7.49 54.42 51.20
CA PRO A 977 7.77 54.92 52.55
C PRO A 977 6.60 55.71 53.14
N SER A 978 6.15 55.34 54.34
CA SER A 978 5.17 56.10 55.13
C SER A 978 5.85 57.20 55.98
N PRO A 979 5.25 58.41 56.13
CA PRO A 979 5.82 59.52 56.88
C PRO A 979 5.49 59.42 58.39
N SER A 980 6.48 59.69 59.24
CA SER A 980 6.35 60.00 60.68
C SER A 980 5.89 61.46 60.88
N PRO A 981 5.34 61.96 62.04
CA PRO A 981 5.76 61.73 63.46
C PRO A 981 4.56 61.83 64.49
N PRO A 982 4.67 62.14 65.83
CA PRO A 982 5.82 62.30 66.73
C PRO A 982 5.77 61.55 68.10
N SER A 983 6.99 61.26 68.61
CA SER A 983 7.52 61.18 69.99
C SER A 983 6.63 60.87 71.22
N ALA A 984 6.95 59.79 71.93
CA ALA A 984 7.14 59.76 73.39
C ALA A 984 8.14 58.64 73.77
N ALA A 985 9.03 58.95 74.72
CA ALA A 985 10.25 58.19 75.07
C ALA A 985 10.04 57.18 76.25
N PRO A 986 11.09 56.56 76.85
CA PRO A 986 11.36 55.10 76.86
C PRO A 986 11.29 54.50 78.30
N PRO A 987 11.73 53.25 78.62
CA PRO A 987 13.15 52.88 78.66
C PRO A 987 13.53 51.37 78.39
N THR A 988 14.81 51.17 78.00
CA THR A 988 15.75 50.07 78.37
C THR A 988 15.33 48.59 78.21
N THR A 989 16.11 47.72 77.55
CA THR A 989 17.39 47.21 78.09
C THR A 989 18.17 46.39 77.03
N ASN A 990 19.47 46.68 76.95
CA ASN A 990 20.64 45.91 76.48
C ASN A 990 20.46 44.45 76.01
N GLN A 991 21.03 44.13 74.83
CA GLN A 991 22.24 43.29 74.71
C GLN A 991 22.72 43.21 73.24
N GLU A 992 23.94 43.73 73.02
CA GLU A 992 24.89 43.40 71.95
C GLU A 992 25.75 42.18 72.36
N PRO A 993 26.74 41.71 71.57
CA PRO A 993 26.72 41.36 70.13
C PRO A 993 27.49 40.03 69.88
N THR A 994 27.48 39.50 68.65
CA THR A 994 28.71 38.90 68.08
C THR A 994 28.71 38.92 66.56
N THR A 995 29.88 39.30 66.07
CA THR A 995 30.40 39.67 64.75
C THR A 995 30.90 38.49 63.91
N GLN A 996 30.92 38.65 62.57
CA GLN A 996 32.08 38.50 61.64
C GLN A 996 31.55 38.35 60.20
N ASP A 997 31.77 39.33 59.29
CA ASP A 997 32.98 39.59 58.45
C ASP A 997 33.15 38.49 57.38
N ASP A 998 33.43 38.71 56.10
CA ASP A 998 33.71 39.89 55.26
C ASP A 998 33.85 39.39 53.79
N LEU A 999 33.99 40.35 52.84
CA LEU A 999 34.72 40.29 51.54
C LEU A 999 33.92 40.26 50.22
N ASP A 1000 33.74 41.46 49.65
CA ASP A 1000 33.92 41.77 48.21
C ASP A 1000 35.37 42.23 47.95
N PRO A 1001 35.87 42.27 46.69
CA PRO A 1001 36.08 43.59 46.07
C PRO A 1001 35.90 43.68 44.53
N ALA A 1002 35.74 44.95 44.10
CA ALA A 1002 35.31 45.48 42.81
C ALA A 1002 36.35 45.59 41.67
N ALA A 1003 35.87 45.92 40.44
CA ALA A 1003 36.63 46.61 39.37
C ALA A 1003 35.72 47.26 38.27
N PRO A 1004 36.20 48.26 37.48
CA PRO A 1004 35.39 49.33 36.82
C PRO A 1004 35.43 49.42 35.26
N LEU A 1005 34.67 50.40 34.70
CA LEU A 1005 34.43 50.95 33.30
C LEU A 1005 35.67 51.11 32.34
N PRO A 1006 35.64 51.61 31.04
CA PRO A 1006 34.61 52.34 30.20
C PRO A 1006 34.60 52.11 28.62
N GLY A 1007 33.75 52.85 27.86
CA GLY A 1007 33.96 53.40 26.48
C GLY A 1007 33.15 52.79 25.29
N ALA A 1008 32.13 53.43 24.66
CA ALA A 1008 32.12 54.52 23.63
C ALA A 1008 32.85 54.15 22.30
N GLY A 1009 32.38 54.30 21.05
CA GLY A 1009 31.17 54.82 20.36
C GLY A 1009 31.56 55.09 18.88
N ASP A 1010 30.67 54.92 17.87
CA ASP A 1010 30.67 55.67 16.58
C ASP A 1010 29.48 55.32 15.61
N GLU A 1011 28.90 56.41 15.07
CA GLU A 1011 27.91 56.80 14.01
C GLU A 1011 27.58 55.95 12.72
N PRO A 1012 26.69 56.38 11.74
CA PRO A 1012 25.70 57.52 11.66
C PRO A 1012 24.30 57.29 10.96
N SER A 1013 23.33 58.21 11.27
CA SER A 1013 22.27 58.90 10.45
C SER A 1013 21.16 58.15 9.63
N PRO A 1014 19.96 58.75 9.31
CA PRO A 1014 19.57 60.18 9.33
C PRO A 1014 18.18 60.60 9.90
N LYS A 1015 18.10 61.88 10.33
CA LYS A 1015 16.98 62.84 10.37
C LYS A 1015 15.52 62.35 10.46
N THR A 1016 14.86 62.55 11.62
CA THR A 1016 13.49 63.12 11.69
C THR A 1016 13.21 63.76 13.07
N ARG A 1017 12.99 65.08 13.06
CA ARG A 1017 12.19 65.94 13.98
C ARG A 1017 12.13 65.61 15.50
N VAL A 1018 12.69 66.52 16.31
CA VAL A 1018 12.38 66.68 17.75
C VAL A 1018 10.93 67.17 17.93
N PRO A 1019 10.23 66.72 18.99
CA PRO A 1019 9.44 67.66 19.78
C PRO A 1019 9.75 67.58 21.29
N ALA A 1020 10.08 68.77 21.84
CA ALA A 1020 9.78 69.38 23.15
C ALA A 1020 9.90 68.59 24.49
N PRO A 1021 10.25 69.28 25.60
CA PRO A 1021 10.34 68.67 26.94
C PRO A 1021 8.95 68.26 27.42
N THR A 1022 8.80 67.01 27.84
CA THR A 1022 7.55 66.51 28.41
C THR A 1022 7.25 67.25 29.71
N SER A 1023 6.20 68.07 29.71
CA SER A 1023 5.69 68.75 30.89
C SER A 1023 5.42 67.76 32.03
N THR A 1024 5.50 68.21 33.28
CA THR A 1024 5.08 67.46 34.49
C THR A 1024 3.71 66.79 34.33
N ALA A 1025 2.84 67.35 33.47
CA ALA A 1025 1.54 66.80 33.12
C ALA A 1025 1.60 65.55 32.23
N GLN A 1026 2.59 65.40 31.33
CA GLN A 1026 2.75 64.20 30.50
C GLN A 1026 3.33 63.02 31.29
N HIS A 1027 4.25 63.28 32.22
CA HIS A 1027 4.75 62.25 33.14
C HIS A 1027 3.65 61.82 34.14
N ALA A 1028 2.87 62.77 34.66
CA ALA A 1028 1.69 62.46 35.46
C ALA A 1028 0.61 61.70 34.67
N ALA A 1029 0.43 61.99 33.37
CA ALA A 1029 -0.50 61.27 32.51
C ALA A 1029 -0.05 59.82 32.24
N GLU A 1030 1.26 59.57 32.07
CA GLU A 1030 1.79 58.22 31.89
C GLU A 1030 1.78 57.42 33.20
N MET A 1031 2.09 58.06 34.34
CA MET A 1031 1.92 57.45 35.67
C MET A 1031 0.45 57.09 35.94
N ALA A 1032 -0.49 58.00 35.65
CA ALA A 1032 -1.92 57.73 35.74
C ALA A 1032 -2.41 56.68 34.72
N ARG A 1033 -1.68 56.47 33.62
CA ARG A 1033 -1.96 55.39 32.65
C ARG A 1033 -1.46 54.05 33.19
N LEU A 1034 -0.25 54.00 33.75
CA LEU A 1034 0.34 52.82 34.38
C LEU A 1034 -0.45 52.39 35.64
N GLU A 1035 -0.89 53.34 36.47
CA GLU A 1035 -1.77 53.08 37.61
C GLU A 1035 -3.12 52.51 37.17
N ARG A 1036 -3.72 53.04 36.10
CA ARG A 1036 -4.95 52.47 35.53
C ARG A 1036 -4.75 51.06 34.98
N ILE A 1037 -3.59 50.78 34.38
CA ILE A 1037 -3.23 49.43 33.89
C ILE A 1037 -3.02 48.48 35.08
N ALA A 1038 -2.31 48.90 36.12
CA ALA A 1038 -2.08 48.11 37.33
C ALA A 1038 -3.38 47.85 38.11
N MET A 1039 -4.26 48.86 38.24
CA MET A 1039 -5.55 48.73 38.89
C MET A 1039 -6.50 47.82 38.08
N LYS A 1040 -6.42 47.86 36.74
CA LYS A 1040 -7.13 46.93 35.86
C LYS A 1040 -6.60 45.51 36.01
N ALA A 1041 -5.28 45.31 36.03
CA ALA A 1041 -4.65 44.00 36.22
C ALA A 1041 -4.97 43.40 37.60
N HIS A 1042 -4.94 44.20 38.67
CA HIS A 1042 -5.31 43.77 40.02
C HIS A 1042 -6.80 43.40 40.10
N ARG A 1043 -7.69 44.16 39.46
CA ARG A 1043 -9.11 43.80 39.35
C ARG A 1043 -9.31 42.49 38.59
N GLU A 1044 -8.62 42.33 37.46
CA GLU A 1044 -8.66 41.09 36.67
C GLU A 1044 -8.09 39.88 37.45
N ALA A 1045 -7.03 40.07 38.23
CA ALA A 1045 -6.47 39.03 39.10
C ALA A 1045 -7.43 38.67 40.26
N ALA A 1046 -8.07 39.65 40.89
CA ALA A 1046 -9.06 39.43 41.94
C ALA A 1046 -10.33 38.74 41.39
N ASP A 1047 -10.78 39.11 40.18
CA ASP A 1047 -11.88 38.46 39.48
C ASP A 1047 -11.51 37.01 39.13
N LYS A 1048 -10.28 36.75 38.66
CA LYS A 1048 -9.75 35.40 38.37
C LYS A 1048 -9.62 34.55 39.64
N ALA A 1049 -9.16 35.13 40.76
CA ALA A 1049 -9.10 34.46 42.07
C ALA A 1049 -10.50 34.08 42.58
N THR A 1050 -11.47 35.00 42.45
CA THR A 1050 -12.87 34.75 42.83
C THR A 1050 -13.51 33.68 41.95
N ALA A 1051 -13.17 33.65 40.65
CA ALA A 1051 -13.60 32.61 39.73
C ALA A 1051 -12.98 31.24 40.05
N HIS A 1052 -11.68 31.18 40.38
CA HIS A 1052 -10.98 29.95 40.81
C HIS A 1052 -11.56 29.40 42.11
N ALA A 1053 -11.83 30.25 43.10
CA ALA A 1053 -12.45 29.84 44.37
C ALA A 1053 -13.87 29.26 44.23
N ARG A 1054 -14.57 29.55 43.11
CA ARG A 1054 -15.87 28.95 42.78
C ARG A 1054 -15.76 27.59 42.09
N LYS A 1055 -14.58 27.22 41.59
CA LYS A 1055 -14.33 25.90 40.98
C LYS A 1055 -14.30 24.82 42.07
N THR A 1056 -14.73 23.62 41.71
CA THR A 1056 -14.69 22.46 42.63
C THR A 1056 -13.24 21.97 42.78
N PRO A 1057 -12.66 21.79 43.98
CA PRO A 1057 -11.31 21.27 44.11
C PRO A 1057 -11.17 19.86 43.51
N PRO A 1058 -10.06 19.53 42.83
CA PRO A 1058 -9.86 18.22 42.23
C PRO A 1058 -9.68 17.14 43.32
N LEU A 1059 -10.47 16.07 43.24
CA LEU A 1059 -10.36 14.91 44.13
C LEU A 1059 -9.99 13.66 43.34
N PRO A 1060 -8.82 13.03 43.59
CA PRO A 1060 -8.39 11.84 42.88
C PRO A 1060 -9.32 10.65 43.10
N THR A 1061 -9.92 10.14 42.02
CA THR A 1061 -10.69 8.89 42.02
C THR A 1061 -9.81 7.67 41.74
N SER A 1062 -10.30 6.50 42.15
CA SER A 1062 -9.59 5.23 41.90
C SER A 1062 -9.63 4.78 40.43
N ARG A 1063 -10.57 5.29 39.63
CA ARG A 1063 -10.75 4.98 38.21
C ARG A 1063 -11.13 6.25 37.44
N PRO A 1064 -10.15 7.06 37.03
CA PRO A 1064 -10.40 8.31 36.32
C PRO A 1064 -11.17 8.12 35.00
N SER A 1065 -11.10 6.93 34.38
CA SER A 1065 -11.83 6.65 33.14
C SER A 1065 -13.35 6.58 33.27
N VAL A 1066 -13.92 6.48 34.47
CA VAL A 1066 -15.38 6.40 34.72
C VAL A 1066 -15.91 7.58 35.53
N ASN A 1067 -15.12 8.63 35.68
CA ASN A 1067 -15.51 9.77 36.48
C ASN A 1067 -16.43 10.72 35.68
N ASP A 1068 -17.73 10.65 35.96
CA ASP A 1068 -18.78 11.47 35.34
C ASP A 1068 -19.16 12.70 36.21
N SER A 1069 -18.24 13.22 37.03
CA SER A 1069 -18.52 14.37 37.90
C SER A 1069 -18.97 15.61 37.10
N PRO A 1070 -19.95 16.40 37.58
CA PRO A 1070 -20.51 17.54 36.83
C PRO A 1070 -19.50 18.58 36.37
N HIS A 1071 -18.42 18.81 37.14
CA HIS A 1071 -17.36 19.77 36.81
C HIS A 1071 -16.41 19.29 35.70
N LEU A 1072 -16.50 18.02 35.30
CA LEU A 1072 -15.73 17.43 34.20
C LEU A 1072 -16.54 17.41 32.88
N VAL A 1073 -17.82 17.75 32.93
CA VAL A 1073 -18.70 17.80 31.75
C VAL A 1073 -18.17 18.86 30.77
N GLY A 1074 -17.82 18.43 29.56
CA GLY A 1074 -17.24 19.28 28.51
C GLY A 1074 -15.72 19.14 28.33
N LEU A 1075 -15.03 18.46 29.25
CA LEU A 1075 -13.61 18.10 29.06
C LEU A 1075 -13.50 16.76 28.34
N THR A 1076 -12.86 16.79 27.18
CA THR A 1076 -12.47 15.58 26.45
C THR A 1076 -11.11 15.14 27.00
N PRO A 1077 -10.87 13.84 27.20
CA PRO A 1077 -9.52 13.39 27.57
C PRO A 1077 -8.42 13.85 26.55
N HIS A 1078 -7.15 13.57 26.81
CA HIS A 1078 -6.04 13.96 25.91
C HIS A 1078 -5.13 12.76 25.63
N ILE A 1079 -4.56 12.65 24.43
CA ILE A 1079 -3.60 11.59 24.08
C ILE A 1079 -2.23 12.22 23.88
N ILE A 1080 -1.26 11.77 24.67
CA ILE A 1080 0.15 12.13 24.48
C ILE A 1080 0.73 11.16 23.46
N LEU A 1081 1.08 11.68 22.27
CA LEU A 1081 1.56 10.89 21.13
C LEU A 1081 2.99 10.39 21.31
N ASP A 1082 3.84 11.16 21.98
CA ASP A 1082 5.24 10.83 22.27
C ASP A 1082 5.58 11.24 23.70
N ALA A 1083 5.39 10.33 24.65
CA ALA A 1083 5.61 10.60 26.07
C ALA A 1083 7.08 10.91 26.40
N LYS A 1084 8.04 10.56 25.53
CA LYS A 1084 9.46 10.92 25.71
C LYS A 1084 9.70 12.41 25.42
N LYS A 1085 8.93 13.01 24.50
CA LYS A 1085 9.05 14.42 24.10
C LYS A 1085 8.05 15.35 24.80
N ALA A 1086 7.27 14.84 25.75
CA ALA A 1086 6.28 15.61 26.49
C ALA A 1086 6.93 16.77 27.25
N THR A 1087 6.48 18.00 27.00
CA THR A 1087 6.95 19.23 27.66
C THR A 1087 5.77 20.07 28.15
N GLY A 1088 6.03 21.04 29.05
CA GLY A 1088 5.00 21.95 29.56
C GLY A 1088 3.84 21.21 30.26
N LYS A 1089 2.60 21.42 29.77
CA LYS A 1089 1.38 20.81 30.33
C LYS A 1089 1.42 19.28 30.30
N GLU A 1090 1.96 18.67 29.24
CA GLU A 1090 2.01 17.21 29.10
C GLU A 1090 2.91 16.54 30.14
N SER A 1091 4.03 17.17 30.50
CA SER A 1091 4.91 16.67 31.57
C SER A 1091 4.23 16.71 32.94
N ARG A 1092 3.39 17.73 33.18
CA ARG A 1092 2.55 17.81 34.38
C ARG A 1092 1.48 16.72 34.40
N TYR A 1093 0.86 16.39 33.25
CA TYR A 1093 -0.08 15.26 33.14
C TYR A 1093 0.60 13.92 33.47
N LEU A 1094 1.78 13.65 32.91
CA LEU A 1094 2.55 12.43 33.20
C LEU A 1094 2.92 12.32 34.68
N SER A 1095 3.25 13.45 35.31
CA SER A 1095 3.56 13.52 36.74
C SER A 1095 2.32 13.27 37.62
N ALA A 1096 1.16 13.83 37.25
CA ALA A 1096 -0.11 13.58 37.93
C ALA A 1096 -0.53 12.11 37.84
N ILE A 1097 -0.34 11.47 36.68
CA ILE A 1097 -0.55 10.02 36.51
C ILE A 1097 0.40 9.24 37.43
N ALA A 1098 1.69 9.58 37.46
CA ALA A 1098 2.67 8.91 38.32
C ALA A 1098 2.32 9.01 39.82
N ARG A 1099 1.72 10.12 40.27
CA ARG A 1099 1.23 10.29 41.66
C ARG A 1099 0.06 9.35 42.01
N ARG A 1100 -0.74 8.95 41.02
CA ARG A 1100 -1.93 8.11 41.19
C ARG A 1100 -1.63 6.60 41.17
N LEU A 1101 -0.43 6.21 40.77
CA LEU A 1101 0.03 4.82 40.83
C LEU A 1101 0.36 4.45 42.28
N LYS A 1102 -0.42 3.52 42.86
CA LYS A 1102 -0.34 3.15 44.28
C LYS A 1102 0.86 2.28 44.66
N ASP A 1103 1.40 1.53 43.70
CA ASP A 1103 2.52 0.60 43.91
C ASP A 1103 3.83 1.29 43.50
N ASP A 1104 4.78 1.41 44.43
CA ASP A 1104 6.09 2.02 44.22
C ASP A 1104 6.87 1.37 43.08
N LYS A 1105 6.67 0.06 42.87
CA LYS A 1105 7.28 -0.68 41.76
C LYS A 1105 6.69 -0.27 40.42
N VAL A 1106 5.38 -0.05 40.36
CA VAL A 1106 4.69 0.44 39.15
C VAL A 1106 5.08 1.90 38.89
N LYS A 1107 5.19 2.72 39.93
CA LYS A 1107 5.63 4.12 39.81
C LYS A 1107 7.07 4.23 39.29
N SER A 1108 7.98 3.39 39.78
CA SER A 1108 9.36 3.31 39.28
C SER A 1108 9.42 2.78 37.84
N ALA A 1109 8.55 1.85 37.48
CA ALA A 1109 8.46 1.35 36.11
C ALA A 1109 7.87 2.40 35.15
N TRP A 1110 6.95 3.26 35.60
CA TRP A 1110 6.35 4.32 34.79
C TRP A 1110 7.41 5.28 34.24
N SER A 1111 8.34 5.75 35.07
CA SER A 1111 9.41 6.65 34.64
C SER A 1111 10.34 6.04 33.59
N VAL A 1112 10.60 4.73 33.67
CA VAL A 1112 11.44 4.00 32.71
C VAL A 1112 10.66 3.69 31.43
N MET A 1113 9.40 3.29 31.54
CA MET A 1113 8.59 2.78 30.42
C MET A 1113 7.93 3.86 29.58
N CYS A 1114 7.73 5.08 30.10
CA CYS A 1114 7.10 6.18 29.36
C CYS A 1114 7.76 6.45 28.00
N LYS A 1115 9.08 6.27 27.88
CA LYS A 1115 9.80 6.46 26.61
C LYS A 1115 9.39 5.50 25.48
N TYR A 1116 8.66 4.43 25.80
CA TYR A 1116 8.15 3.45 24.85
C TYR A 1116 6.69 3.67 24.45
N PHE A 1117 6.00 4.64 25.07
CA PHE A 1117 4.62 4.97 24.76
C PHE A 1117 4.56 6.08 23.70
N ASP A 1118 5.09 5.77 22.52
CA ASP A 1118 5.24 6.68 21.37
C ASP A 1118 4.51 6.18 20.11
N GLY A 1119 3.79 5.07 20.21
CA GLY A 1119 3.14 4.41 19.07
C GLY A 1119 4.09 3.76 18.05
N ARG A 1120 5.41 3.79 18.25
CA ARG A 1120 6.43 3.25 17.35
C ARG A 1120 7.20 2.09 17.97
N CYS A 1121 7.31 2.08 19.30
CA CYS A 1121 7.97 1.03 20.06
C CYS A 1121 6.97 -0.05 20.47
N ALA A 1122 7.14 -1.27 19.94
CA ALA A 1122 6.33 -2.41 20.35
C ALA A 1122 6.58 -2.76 21.83
N LEU A 1123 5.51 -2.87 22.63
CA LEU A 1123 5.55 -3.20 24.06
C LEU A 1123 6.21 -4.57 24.32
N GLU A 1124 6.11 -5.50 23.37
CA GLU A 1124 6.77 -6.81 23.41
C GLU A 1124 8.31 -6.68 23.54
N ARG A 1125 8.89 -5.57 23.07
CA ARG A 1125 10.34 -5.31 23.08
C ARG A 1125 10.87 -4.74 24.39
N ILE A 1126 10.01 -4.15 25.24
CA ILE A 1126 10.43 -3.50 26.50
C ILE A 1126 11.17 -4.49 27.41
N ALA A 1127 10.67 -5.72 27.52
CA ALA A 1127 11.30 -6.75 28.35
C ALA A 1127 12.75 -7.04 27.93
N LEU A 1128 13.04 -7.03 26.63
CA LEU A 1128 14.38 -7.25 26.10
C LEU A 1128 15.26 -6.01 26.25
N GLN A 1129 14.71 -4.81 26.02
CA GLN A 1129 15.47 -3.57 26.06
C GLN A 1129 15.83 -3.13 27.49
N GLU A 1130 14.96 -3.41 28.46
CA GLU A 1130 15.17 -3.09 29.89
C GLU A 1130 15.72 -4.28 30.71
N ASP A 1131 16.09 -5.38 30.04
CA ASP A 1131 16.58 -6.61 30.69
C ASP A 1131 15.66 -7.13 31.81
N MET A 1132 14.35 -7.10 31.55
CA MET A 1132 13.31 -7.50 32.51
C MET A 1132 12.70 -8.85 32.13
N LYS A 1133 12.22 -9.60 33.15
CA LYS A 1133 11.44 -10.81 32.88
C LYS A 1133 10.13 -10.44 32.18
N ARG A 1134 9.84 -11.04 31.03
CA ARG A 1134 8.61 -10.78 30.27
C ARG A 1134 7.33 -10.85 31.12
N LYS A 1135 7.20 -11.80 32.05
CA LYS A 1135 6.03 -11.90 32.95
C LYS A 1135 5.90 -10.64 33.83
N GLU A 1136 7.01 -10.13 34.33
CA GLU A 1136 7.08 -8.94 35.17
C GLU A 1136 6.73 -7.69 34.36
N THR A 1137 7.31 -7.51 33.17
CA THR A 1137 6.98 -6.40 32.25
C THR A 1137 5.47 -6.33 31.96
N TRP A 1138 4.85 -7.45 31.59
CA TRP A 1138 3.40 -7.48 31.33
C TRP A 1138 2.56 -7.24 32.59
N THR A 1139 3.04 -7.63 33.77
CA THR A 1139 2.36 -7.33 35.05
C THR A 1139 2.35 -5.82 35.31
N LEU A 1140 3.48 -5.14 35.05
CA LEU A 1140 3.61 -3.69 35.19
C LEU A 1140 2.73 -2.94 34.17
N LEU A 1141 2.79 -3.33 32.89
CA LEU A 1141 1.93 -2.76 31.84
C LEU A 1141 0.44 -2.94 32.15
N THR A 1142 0.04 -4.09 32.70
CA THR A 1142 -1.35 -4.33 33.13
C THR A 1142 -1.76 -3.42 34.28
N ALA A 1143 -0.85 -3.17 35.24
CA ALA A 1143 -1.11 -2.24 36.34
C ALA A 1143 -1.25 -0.79 35.88
N MET A 1144 -0.63 -0.42 34.75
CA MET A 1144 -0.70 0.93 34.14
C MET A 1144 -1.83 1.06 33.11
N SER A 1145 -2.54 -0.01 32.78
CA SER A 1145 -3.47 -0.07 31.63
C SER A 1145 -4.60 0.96 31.64
N GLU A 1146 -4.97 1.51 32.79
CA GLU A 1146 -5.94 2.61 32.91
C GLU A 1146 -5.49 3.87 32.16
N TYR A 1147 -4.18 4.07 32.01
CA TYR A 1147 -3.56 5.25 31.38
C TYR A 1147 -2.91 4.95 30.04
N LEU A 1148 -3.02 3.71 29.56
CA LEU A 1148 -2.41 3.28 28.31
C LEU A 1148 -3.48 3.01 27.27
N LEU A 1149 -3.29 3.62 26.12
CA LEU A 1149 -4.07 3.35 24.95
C LEU A 1149 -3.32 2.45 23.99
N CYS A 1150 -3.72 1.18 23.91
CA CYS A 1150 -3.02 0.18 23.13
C CYS A 1150 -3.63 -0.02 21.73
N THR A 1151 -2.79 0.01 20.70
CA THR A 1151 -3.11 -0.39 19.32
C THR A 1151 -2.32 -1.65 18.96
N ARG A 1152 -2.81 -2.45 18.01
CA ARG A 1152 -2.10 -3.64 17.54
C ARG A 1152 -1.96 -3.61 16.03
N HIS A 1153 -0.72 -3.68 15.55
CA HIS A 1153 -0.36 -3.82 14.14
C HIS A 1153 1.01 -4.50 14.03
N TRP A 1154 1.49 -4.75 12.82
CA TRP A 1154 2.76 -5.43 12.54
C TRP A 1154 3.97 -4.50 12.58
#